data_AF-A0A7K3RT81-F1
#
_entry.id   AF-A0A7K3RT81-F1
#
_cell.length_a   1.000
_cell.length_b   1.000
_cell.length_c   1.000
_cell.angle_alpha   90.00
_cell.angle_beta   90.00
_cell.angle_gamma   90.00
#
_symmetry.space_group_name_H-M   'P 1'
#
loop_
_entity.id
_entity.type
_entity.pdbx_description
1 polymer ?
#
loop_
_entity_poly.entity_id
_entity_poly.type
_entity_poly.pdbx_seq_one_letter_code
_entity_poly.pdbx_strand_id
1 'polypeptide(L)'
;RDASAAEARAATLLDAGAILPAGTTDRDDADTLTARTYTHTALGDRPVVRLVPGTLGEAEDLALEFLGLARTTEAPVVGQVRRETLGFPAWALVNDPANGHHALALVKDIERLGRQAKTRAGAAKEGFDELGTRLGRAVPHFFPTYYEQVARLFLQAENATYAASFFGKAREAERVHGLVVDEDRQRAVFLEFALAGALTVKALRQYVRDLVARLAPADAWAQFRRLLVERCAAGMPPYAALPQDVRTLVKAAGLDRESAERELVADLIGSPGVVRAPASFWATYGPALIALARADASVRARLLGFFPETFSENNRDTDGESGWLALLAESGAEELLTALPAASDPSSDPSGRLDAAVSPADWLARWEAYRRRNRASSGRSPRTLDLAARMTDRLRADGRPVELFQGRWQPTADLDLLDLCLASGVPVAEPDDEETGRGQGRSHGFSLGQWLADDAPGRRDLAAVAGHPAFRDLLRRNIGGLGNGRGQRLSDAGMAKLAAHPVLSVLLREWLTGCAEQYTAARGLPGLRIALNQLSPFRAVVADVAPEAARLLEEHDVVPLLAATLRTGVFDELGWPALDETYAELAAEADTASRRGNNRSQNVGVTGAWPALILNTLERAVVVGPEGVLLRHTLRLPPSTDQWRTPAFRFVDGELLVIWWEDGNQRGYWSHRPADVFTVGGEQTPRWGRPSLSDEVCVPLPGGGRATGGKALHAGDTTLPPQRAVLADGTGHWREGHQGTRTVWLEYDPANGTHGRASLPAFLRSGVQDGTRLLAEHCQVLPLQPGLETTPFGTDGTVLGRWVRR
;
A
#
# COMPACT_ATOMS: atom_id res chain seq x y z
N ARG A 1 43.36 -13.52 -22.69
CA ARG A 1 41.93 -13.15 -22.52
C ARG A 1 41.30 -13.94 -21.39
N ASP A 2 41.53 -15.26 -21.29
CA ASP A 2 40.96 -16.08 -20.20
C ASP A 2 41.48 -15.74 -18.79
N ALA A 3 42.76 -15.34 -18.65
CA ALA A 3 43.31 -14.91 -17.35
C ALA A 3 42.61 -13.64 -16.78
N SER A 4 42.33 -12.66 -17.64
CA SER A 4 41.64 -11.41 -17.23
C SER A 4 40.16 -11.64 -16.89
N ALA A 5 39.50 -12.57 -17.58
CA ALA A 5 38.12 -12.95 -17.25
C ALA A 5 38.04 -13.76 -15.94
N ALA A 6 39.02 -14.63 -15.68
CA ALA A 6 39.12 -15.37 -14.42
C ALA A 6 39.39 -14.44 -13.23
N GLU A 7 40.25 -13.44 -13.41
CA GLU A 7 40.57 -12.43 -12.40
C GLU A 7 39.36 -11.51 -12.11
N ALA A 8 38.63 -11.08 -13.13
CA ALA A 8 37.39 -10.31 -12.97
C ALA A 8 36.29 -11.13 -12.25
N ARG A 9 36.19 -12.43 -12.54
CA ARG A 9 35.26 -13.33 -11.86
C ARG A 9 35.65 -13.58 -10.40
N ALA A 10 36.94 -13.80 -10.12
CA ALA A 10 37.45 -13.94 -8.75
C ALA A 10 37.18 -12.68 -7.93
N ALA A 11 37.37 -11.49 -8.52
CA ALA A 11 37.02 -10.21 -7.92
C ALA A 11 35.54 -10.11 -7.54
N THR A 12 34.64 -10.41 -8.48
CA THR A 12 33.19 -10.39 -8.21
C THR A 12 32.79 -11.38 -7.11
N LEU A 13 33.43 -12.56 -7.05
CA LEU A 13 33.16 -13.56 -6.02
C LEU A 13 33.66 -13.12 -4.63
N LEU A 14 34.83 -12.49 -4.54
CA LEU A 14 35.33 -11.90 -3.29
C LEU A 14 34.44 -10.73 -2.83
N ASP A 15 34.01 -9.88 -3.78
CA ASP A 15 33.06 -8.80 -3.49
C ASP A 15 31.73 -9.31 -2.95
N ALA A 16 31.30 -10.50 -3.36
CA ALA A 16 30.10 -11.18 -2.89
C ALA A 16 30.29 -12.00 -1.59
N GLY A 17 31.50 -12.03 -1.01
CA GLY A 17 31.80 -12.70 0.26
C GLY A 17 32.13 -14.20 0.15
N ALA A 18 32.53 -14.69 -1.03
CA ALA A 18 32.94 -16.09 -1.20
C ALA A 18 34.31 -16.38 -0.55
N ILE A 19 34.51 -17.62 -0.07
CA ILE A 19 35.83 -18.16 0.29
C ILE A 19 36.41 -18.85 -0.94
N LEU A 20 37.53 -18.33 -1.46
CA LEU A 20 38.24 -18.89 -2.60
C LEU A 20 39.39 -19.81 -2.15
N PRO A 21 39.89 -20.71 -3.02
CA PRO A 21 41.14 -21.40 -2.76
C PRO A 21 42.30 -20.42 -2.51
N ALA A 22 43.24 -20.78 -1.65
CA ALA A 22 44.41 -19.93 -1.38
C ALA A 22 45.22 -19.69 -2.68
N GLY A 23 45.64 -18.44 -2.92
CA GLY A 23 46.40 -18.06 -4.12
C GLY A 23 45.56 -17.89 -5.39
N THR A 24 44.24 -17.68 -5.26
CA THR A 24 43.37 -17.46 -6.42
C THR A 24 43.55 -16.05 -7.01
N THR A 25 44.00 -15.07 -6.23
CA THR A 25 44.26 -13.70 -6.69
C THR A 25 45.37 -13.02 -5.89
N ASP A 26 46.10 -12.10 -6.50
CA ASP A 26 47.15 -11.29 -5.86
C ASP A 26 46.69 -9.85 -5.56
N ARG A 27 45.37 -9.62 -5.54
CA ARG A 27 44.81 -8.29 -5.26
C ARG A 27 45.13 -7.79 -3.86
N ASP A 28 45.39 -6.49 -3.75
CA ASP A 28 45.66 -5.79 -2.47
C ASP A 28 44.48 -5.83 -1.48
N ASP A 29 43.26 -6.10 -1.95
CA ASP A 29 42.03 -6.21 -1.14
C ASP A 29 41.65 -7.67 -0.79
N ALA A 30 42.52 -8.64 -1.08
CA ALA A 30 42.37 -10.03 -0.68
C ALA A 30 43.24 -10.37 0.53
N ASP A 31 42.74 -11.22 1.44
CA ASP A 31 43.47 -11.75 2.60
C ASP A 31 43.38 -13.28 2.64
N THR A 32 44.39 -13.92 3.20
CA THR A 32 44.35 -15.36 3.50
C THR A 32 43.29 -15.63 4.59
N LEU A 33 42.65 -16.79 4.59
CA LEU A 33 41.77 -17.23 5.67
C LEU A 33 42.49 -18.32 6.45
N THR A 34 42.67 -18.13 7.76
CA THR A 34 43.35 -19.09 8.66
C THR A 34 42.35 -19.76 9.59
N ALA A 35 42.53 -21.05 9.87
CA ALA A 35 41.77 -21.75 10.91
C ALA A 35 42.61 -21.78 12.19
N ARG A 36 42.18 -21.05 13.22
CA ARG A 36 42.89 -20.91 14.50
C ARG A 36 42.20 -21.71 15.59
N THR A 37 42.96 -22.49 16.35
CA THR A 37 42.43 -23.47 17.31
C THR A 37 42.79 -23.10 18.74
N TYR A 38 41.79 -23.05 19.62
CA TYR A 38 41.92 -22.63 21.02
C TYR A 38 41.38 -23.68 21.98
N THR A 39 41.99 -23.80 23.15
CA THR A 39 41.55 -24.69 24.25
C THR A 39 41.32 -23.90 25.53
N HIS A 40 40.42 -24.36 26.38
CA HIS A 40 40.13 -23.72 27.67
C HIS A 40 39.71 -24.78 28.69
N THR A 41 40.16 -24.65 29.93
CA THR A 41 39.89 -25.63 31.00
C THR A 41 38.41 -25.87 31.24
N ALA A 42 37.57 -24.83 31.14
CA ALA A 42 36.11 -24.93 31.24
C ALA A 42 35.43 -25.69 30.07
N LEU A 43 36.12 -25.94 28.96
CA LEU A 43 35.58 -26.65 27.79
C LEU A 43 35.98 -28.13 27.74
N GLY A 44 36.89 -28.58 28.63
CA GLY A 44 37.47 -29.92 28.60
C GLY A 44 38.32 -30.14 27.35
N ASP A 45 38.23 -31.32 26.75
CA ASP A 45 39.00 -31.71 25.54
C ASP A 45 38.45 -31.13 24.23
N ARG A 46 37.45 -30.23 24.29
CA ARG A 46 36.79 -29.68 23.11
C ARG A 46 37.53 -28.42 22.62
N PRO A 47 38.15 -28.45 21.43
CA PRO A 47 38.77 -27.26 20.85
C PRO A 47 37.72 -26.31 20.26
N VAL A 48 38.00 -25.01 20.32
CA VAL A 48 37.26 -23.96 19.59
C VAL A 48 38.07 -23.58 18.36
N VAL A 49 37.50 -23.76 17.17
CA VAL A 49 38.13 -23.37 15.91
C VAL A 49 37.44 -22.11 15.39
N ARG A 50 38.23 -21.08 15.06
CA ARG A 50 37.73 -19.84 14.45
C ARG A 50 38.41 -19.62 13.11
N LEU A 51 37.62 -19.25 12.11
CA LEU A 51 38.11 -18.83 10.81
C LEU A 51 38.37 -17.33 10.86
N VAL A 52 39.62 -16.95 10.65
CA VAL A 52 40.09 -15.58 10.86
C VAL A 52 40.97 -15.18 9.68
N PRO A 53 40.72 -14.02 9.04
CA PRO A 53 41.62 -13.48 8.03
C PRO A 53 43.07 -13.42 8.56
N GLY A 54 44.05 -13.76 7.74
CA GLY A 54 45.43 -13.98 8.16
C GLY A 54 46.06 -12.73 8.76
N THR A 55 45.73 -11.56 8.21
CA THR A 55 46.17 -10.27 8.78
C THR A 55 45.55 -9.96 10.16
N LEU A 56 44.44 -10.62 10.51
CA LEU A 56 43.72 -10.48 11.79
C LEU A 56 44.11 -11.55 12.81
N GLY A 57 44.84 -12.57 12.38
CA GLY A 57 45.07 -13.77 13.16
C GLY A 57 45.77 -13.53 14.49
N GLU A 58 46.83 -12.71 14.50
CA GLU A 58 47.57 -12.40 15.73
C GLU A 58 46.76 -11.56 16.72
N ALA A 59 45.95 -10.62 16.21
CA ALA A 59 45.06 -9.82 17.05
C ALA A 59 43.97 -10.68 17.71
N GLU A 60 43.40 -11.63 16.96
CA GLU A 60 42.43 -12.58 17.51
C GLU A 60 43.06 -13.49 18.57
N ASP A 61 44.30 -13.96 18.34
CA ASP A 61 45.04 -14.77 19.32
C ASP A 61 45.24 -14.01 20.63
N LEU A 62 45.72 -12.76 20.56
CA LEU A 62 45.94 -11.91 21.74
C LEU A 62 44.64 -11.63 22.49
N ALA A 63 43.53 -11.43 21.78
CA ALA A 63 42.22 -11.22 22.38
C ALA A 63 41.71 -12.46 23.11
N LEU A 64 41.87 -13.65 22.52
CA LEU A 64 41.41 -14.91 23.12
C LEU A 64 42.33 -15.38 24.25
N GLU A 65 43.63 -15.12 24.17
CA GLU A 65 44.58 -15.32 25.27
C GLU A 65 44.22 -14.46 26.47
N PHE A 66 43.85 -13.19 26.26
CA PHE A 66 43.36 -12.31 27.33
C PHE A 66 42.08 -12.84 28.01
N LEU A 67 41.24 -13.56 27.26
CA LEU A 67 40.04 -14.22 27.79
C LEU A 67 40.34 -15.59 28.43
N GLY A 68 41.61 -15.99 28.50
CA GLY A 68 42.07 -17.22 29.15
C GLY A 68 42.12 -18.45 28.24
N LEU A 69 41.90 -18.30 26.93
CA LEU A 69 42.01 -19.41 25.99
C LEU A 69 43.47 -19.61 25.54
N ALA A 70 43.94 -20.85 25.60
CA ALA A 70 45.27 -21.23 25.13
C ALA A 70 45.23 -21.58 23.64
N ARG A 71 46.00 -20.87 22.82
CA ARG A 71 46.13 -21.13 21.38
C ARG A 71 46.97 -22.37 21.10
N THR A 72 46.64 -23.07 20.02
CA THR A 72 47.50 -24.06 19.39
C THR A 72 48.44 -23.33 18.42
N THR A 73 49.70 -23.79 18.29
CA THR A 73 50.72 -23.13 17.45
C THR A 73 50.44 -23.22 15.95
N GLU A 74 49.62 -24.16 15.50
CA GLU A 74 49.26 -24.31 14.09
C GLU A 74 48.03 -23.48 13.71
N ALA A 75 48.16 -22.67 12.66
CA ALA A 75 47.08 -21.90 12.05
C ALA A 75 47.06 -22.13 10.52
N PRO A 76 46.55 -23.30 10.04
CA PRO A 76 46.56 -23.62 8.62
C PRO A 76 45.71 -22.63 7.81
N VAL A 77 46.21 -22.28 6.61
CA VAL A 77 45.46 -21.50 5.62
C VAL A 77 44.42 -22.39 4.97
N VAL A 78 43.15 -21.99 5.05
CA VAL A 78 41.99 -22.75 4.55
C VAL A 78 41.32 -22.09 3.34
N GLY A 79 41.77 -20.90 2.93
CA GLY A 79 41.25 -20.20 1.76
C GLY A 79 41.77 -18.77 1.63
N GLN A 80 41.12 -18.02 0.75
CA GLN A 80 41.32 -16.60 0.52
C GLN A 80 39.96 -15.90 0.57
N VAL A 81 39.90 -14.77 1.28
CA VAL A 81 38.69 -13.97 1.51
C VAL A 81 38.98 -12.50 1.18
N ARG A 82 37.95 -11.68 1.11
CA ARG A 82 38.12 -10.24 1.03
C ARG A 82 38.70 -9.72 2.35
N ARG A 83 39.65 -8.80 2.28
CA ARG A 83 40.18 -8.10 3.46
C ARG A 83 39.04 -7.32 4.13
N GLU A 84 38.71 -7.70 5.37
CA GLU A 84 37.70 -7.01 6.17
C GLU A 84 38.29 -5.78 6.88
N THR A 85 37.47 -4.73 7.03
CA THR A 85 37.84 -3.54 7.79
C THR A 85 37.90 -3.88 9.28
N LEU A 86 39.10 -3.84 9.85
CA LEU A 86 39.38 -4.03 11.27
C LEU A 86 38.39 -3.25 12.19
N GLY A 87 37.57 -3.97 12.96
CA GLY A 87 36.77 -3.40 14.05
C GLY A 87 37.61 -3.12 15.31
N PHE A 88 37.04 -2.37 16.25
CA PHE A 88 37.63 -2.24 17.59
C PHE A 88 37.25 -3.49 18.41
N PRO A 89 38.19 -4.25 19.00
CA PRO A 89 39.57 -3.89 19.40
C PRO A 89 40.68 -4.40 18.47
N ALA A 90 40.37 -5.27 17.51
CA ALA A 90 41.36 -5.90 16.62
C ALA A 90 42.26 -4.87 15.92
N TRP A 91 41.69 -3.73 15.51
CA TRP A 91 42.45 -2.63 14.93
C TRP A 91 43.59 -2.14 15.83
N ALA A 92 43.34 -2.00 17.13
CA ALA A 92 44.31 -1.52 18.10
C ALA A 92 45.45 -2.54 18.30
N LEU A 93 45.13 -3.84 18.29
CA LEU A 93 46.13 -4.89 18.44
C LEU A 93 47.05 -5.03 17.23
N VAL A 94 46.55 -4.76 16.02
CA VAL A 94 47.36 -4.79 14.79
C VAL A 94 48.18 -3.51 14.62
N ASN A 95 47.58 -2.34 14.83
CA ASN A 95 48.19 -1.05 14.49
C ASN A 95 48.96 -0.40 15.66
N ASP A 96 48.67 -0.78 16.90
CA ASP A 96 49.38 -0.31 18.09
C ASP A 96 49.41 -1.38 19.21
N PRO A 97 50.18 -2.47 19.01
CA PRO A 97 50.25 -3.58 19.98
C PRO A 97 50.66 -3.14 21.38
N ALA A 98 51.53 -2.12 21.50
CA ALA A 98 52.02 -1.62 22.78
C ALA A 98 50.89 -1.08 23.67
N ASN A 99 49.90 -0.42 23.05
CA ASN A 99 48.75 0.14 23.74
C ASN A 99 47.47 -0.71 23.60
N GLY A 100 47.52 -1.84 22.90
CA GLY A 100 46.37 -2.71 22.64
C GLY A 100 45.66 -3.23 23.90
N HIS A 101 46.36 -3.33 25.03
CA HIS A 101 45.79 -3.69 26.32
C HIS A 101 44.71 -2.70 26.80
N HIS A 102 44.79 -1.41 26.43
CA HIS A 102 43.75 -0.42 26.70
C HIS A 102 42.46 -0.71 25.92
N ALA A 103 42.56 -1.27 24.72
CA ALA A 103 41.40 -1.66 23.91
C ALA A 103 40.75 -2.95 24.43
N LEU A 104 41.56 -3.94 24.80
CA LEU A 104 41.09 -5.20 25.41
C LEU A 104 40.34 -4.98 26.73
N ALA A 105 40.79 -4.03 27.56
CA ALA A 105 40.14 -3.69 28.82
C ALA A 105 38.69 -3.18 28.67
N LEU A 106 38.30 -2.70 27.48
CA LEU A 106 36.96 -2.17 27.22
C LEU A 106 35.98 -3.20 26.62
N VAL A 107 36.45 -4.36 26.16
CA VAL A 107 35.63 -5.36 25.44
C VAL A 107 34.38 -5.74 26.25
N LYS A 108 34.56 -6.10 27.52
CA LYS A 108 33.45 -6.53 28.39
C LYS A 108 32.43 -5.42 28.61
N ASP A 109 32.88 -4.18 28.77
CA ASP A 109 31.99 -3.02 28.95
C ASP A 109 31.23 -2.70 27.65
N ILE A 110 31.91 -2.78 26.49
CA ILE A 110 31.31 -2.58 25.17
C ILE A 110 30.23 -3.64 24.89
N GLU A 111 30.50 -4.92 25.14
CA GLU A 111 29.50 -5.98 24.96
C GLU A 111 28.29 -5.78 25.88
N ARG A 112 28.52 -5.42 27.15
CA ARG A 112 27.44 -5.15 28.10
C ARG A 112 26.55 -4.03 27.61
N LEU A 113 27.12 -2.90 27.19
CA LEU A 113 26.38 -1.76 26.68
C LEU A 113 25.69 -2.06 25.34
N GLY A 114 26.33 -2.86 24.48
CA GLY A 114 25.75 -3.34 23.23
C GLY A 114 24.46 -4.12 23.44
N ARG A 115 24.42 -5.04 24.44
CA ARG A 115 23.19 -5.76 24.81
C ARG A 115 22.09 -4.82 25.35
N GLN A 116 22.48 -3.73 26.01
CA GLN A 116 21.54 -2.72 26.53
C GLN A 116 21.03 -1.76 25.45
N ALA A 117 21.73 -1.62 24.32
CA ALA A 117 21.39 -0.65 23.28
C ALA A 117 19.97 -0.82 22.72
N LYS A 118 19.44 -2.04 22.65
CA LYS A 118 18.07 -2.32 22.16
C LYS A 118 16.96 -1.96 23.16
N THR A 119 17.20 -2.16 24.46
CA THR A 119 16.16 -2.00 25.50
C THR A 119 16.27 -0.69 26.28
N ARG A 120 17.48 -0.11 26.37
CA ARG A 120 17.81 1.11 27.12
C ARG A 120 18.83 1.96 26.35
N ALA A 121 18.47 2.38 25.14
CA ALA A 121 19.36 3.09 24.22
C ALA A 121 20.02 4.35 24.82
N GLY A 122 19.27 5.14 25.61
CA GLY A 122 19.79 6.36 26.25
C GLY A 122 20.92 6.08 27.25
N ALA A 123 20.70 5.11 28.16
CA ALA A 123 21.70 4.69 29.13
C ALA A 123 22.92 4.03 28.46
N ALA A 124 22.70 3.24 27.41
CA ALA A 124 23.80 2.67 26.63
C ALA A 124 24.66 3.76 25.99
N LYS A 125 24.02 4.81 25.43
CA LYS A 125 24.69 5.95 24.81
C LYS A 125 25.53 6.75 25.83
N GLU A 126 24.99 7.02 27.01
CA GLU A 126 25.75 7.65 28.11
C GLU A 126 26.95 6.79 28.52
N GLY A 127 26.75 5.48 28.69
CA GLY A 127 27.84 4.55 29.00
C GLY A 127 28.94 4.53 27.93
N PHE A 128 28.58 4.54 26.64
CA PHE A 128 29.57 4.59 25.56
C PHE A 128 30.34 5.92 25.51
N ASP A 129 29.69 7.03 25.87
CA ASP A 129 30.33 8.36 25.99
C ASP A 129 31.33 8.40 27.16
N GLU A 130 30.99 7.79 28.29
CA GLU A 130 31.89 7.63 29.44
C GLU A 130 33.11 6.76 29.11
N LEU A 131 32.90 5.62 28.44
CA LEU A 131 33.99 4.76 27.98
C LEU A 131 34.90 5.49 26.98
N GLY A 132 34.34 6.27 26.05
CA GLY A 132 35.12 7.12 25.15
C GLY A 132 35.96 8.13 25.93
N THR A 133 35.38 8.81 26.91
CA THR A 133 36.10 9.79 27.75
C THR A 133 37.26 9.14 28.53
N ARG A 134 37.07 7.92 29.02
CA ARG A 134 38.14 7.13 29.69
C ARG A 134 39.25 6.75 28.72
N LEU A 135 38.91 6.29 27.52
CA LEU A 135 39.86 5.88 26.48
C LEU A 135 40.71 7.07 25.98
N GLY A 136 40.08 8.24 25.81
CA GLY A 136 40.71 9.44 25.27
C GLY A 136 41.84 10.05 26.08
N ARG A 137 41.93 9.72 27.38
CA ARG A 137 43.01 10.24 28.25
C ARG A 137 44.36 9.56 27.99
N ALA A 138 44.37 8.40 27.32
CA ALA A 138 45.57 7.60 27.10
C ALA A 138 45.90 7.42 25.60
N VAL A 139 44.91 7.17 24.74
CA VAL A 139 45.12 6.76 23.35
C VAL A 139 44.13 7.42 22.36
N PRO A 140 44.28 8.71 22.05
CA PRO A 140 43.34 9.45 21.20
C PRO A 140 43.18 8.90 19.77
N HIS A 141 44.21 8.24 19.22
CA HIS A 141 44.17 7.62 17.89
C HIS A 141 43.26 6.38 17.81
N PHE A 142 42.77 5.84 18.93
CA PHE A 142 41.80 4.74 18.95
C PHE A 142 40.36 5.22 18.74
N PHE A 143 40.10 6.52 18.92
CA PHE A 143 38.76 7.08 18.88
C PHE A 143 37.97 6.83 17.59
N PRO A 144 38.55 6.97 16.38
CA PRO A 144 37.78 6.78 15.16
C PRO A 144 37.22 5.37 15.07
N THR A 145 38.07 4.36 15.26
CA THR A 145 37.68 2.95 15.17
C THR A 145 36.79 2.52 16.35
N TYR A 146 37.00 3.06 17.55
CA TYR A 146 36.11 2.84 18.69
C TYR A 146 34.70 3.37 18.43
N TYR A 147 34.57 4.64 18.01
CA TYR A 147 33.26 5.24 17.76
C TYR A 147 32.55 4.64 16.55
N GLU A 148 33.27 4.19 15.51
CA GLU A 148 32.72 3.37 14.43
C GLU A 148 32.12 2.06 14.96
N GLN A 149 32.83 1.37 15.85
CA GLN A 149 32.34 0.13 16.45
C GLN A 149 31.08 0.36 17.30
N VAL A 150 31.05 1.43 18.10
CA VAL A 150 29.86 1.83 18.86
C VAL A 150 28.70 2.14 17.92
N ALA A 151 28.95 2.84 16.81
CA ALA A 151 27.93 3.15 15.82
C ALA A 151 27.35 1.87 15.17
N ARG A 152 28.19 0.86 14.88
CA ARG A 152 27.74 -0.47 14.41
C ARG A 152 26.86 -1.19 15.43
N LEU A 153 27.17 -1.11 16.73
CA LEU A 153 26.32 -1.68 17.78
C LEU A 153 24.95 -1.02 17.84
N PHE A 154 24.86 0.30 17.64
CA PHE A 154 23.57 0.99 17.55
C PHE A 154 22.81 0.66 16.26
N LEU A 155 23.49 0.39 15.14
CA LEU A 155 22.85 -0.14 13.94
C LEU A 155 22.23 -1.52 14.17
N GLN A 156 22.96 -2.43 14.84
CA GLN A 156 22.45 -3.75 15.23
C GLN A 156 21.24 -3.65 16.18
N ALA A 157 21.18 -2.58 16.98
CA ALA A 157 20.06 -2.26 17.85
C ALA A 157 18.92 -1.47 17.14
N GLU A 158 18.96 -1.35 15.81
CA GLU A 158 17.98 -0.63 14.99
C GLU A 158 17.83 0.87 15.34
N ASN A 159 18.91 1.49 15.88
CA ASN A 159 18.93 2.90 16.27
C ASN A 159 19.88 3.71 15.38
N ALA A 160 19.39 4.06 14.18
CA ALA A 160 20.14 4.85 13.20
C ALA A 160 20.54 6.25 13.70
N THR A 161 19.75 6.86 14.61
CA THR A 161 20.02 8.20 15.15
C THR A 161 21.29 8.22 15.98
N TYR A 162 21.45 7.28 16.91
CA TYR A 162 22.67 7.19 17.72
C TYR A 162 23.85 6.65 16.93
N ALA A 163 23.62 5.72 16.01
CA ALA A 163 24.65 5.30 15.07
C ALA A 163 25.23 6.50 14.28
N ALA A 164 24.37 7.36 13.74
CA ALA A 164 24.79 8.57 13.03
C ALA A 164 25.55 9.56 13.93
N SER A 165 25.15 9.68 15.20
CA SER A 165 25.84 10.53 16.17
C SER A 165 27.26 10.03 16.46
N PHE A 166 27.42 8.73 16.73
CA PHE A 166 28.74 8.14 17.02
C PHE A 166 29.63 8.09 15.78
N PHE A 167 29.09 7.83 14.59
CA PHE A 167 29.83 8.01 13.33
C PHE A 167 30.35 9.45 13.18
N GLY A 168 29.51 10.44 13.50
CA GLY A 168 29.94 11.85 13.53
C GLY A 168 31.08 12.12 14.53
N LYS A 169 31.05 11.50 15.72
CA LYS A 169 32.12 11.60 16.72
C LYS A 169 33.43 10.95 16.26
N ALA A 170 33.37 9.84 15.52
CA ALA A 170 34.55 9.21 14.92
C ALA A 170 35.28 10.20 13.99
N ARG A 171 34.53 10.86 13.11
CA ARG A 171 35.08 11.86 12.16
C ARG A 171 35.55 13.14 12.88
N GLU A 172 34.88 13.53 13.96
CA GLU A 172 35.34 14.68 14.77
C GLU A 172 36.66 14.39 15.47
N ALA A 173 36.84 13.17 15.99
CA ALA A 173 38.09 12.78 16.63
C ALA A 173 39.27 12.81 15.66
N GLU A 174 39.09 12.38 14.40
CA GLU A 174 40.11 12.51 13.35
C GLU A 174 40.55 13.96 13.15
N ARG A 175 39.59 14.90 13.12
CA ARG A 175 39.87 16.33 12.95
C ARG A 175 40.54 16.95 14.16
N VAL A 176 40.00 16.73 15.36
CA VAL A 176 40.50 17.32 16.61
C VAL A 176 41.92 16.84 16.93
N HIS A 177 42.23 15.59 16.60
CA HIS A 177 43.54 14.99 16.89
C HIS A 177 44.49 14.95 15.69
N GLY A 178 44.10 15.47 14.52
CA GLY A 178 44.95 15.52 13.32
C GLY A 178 45.44 14.14 12.86
N LEU A 179 44.60 13.12 12.96
CA LEU A 179 44.98 11.73 12.67
C LEU A 179 45.15 11.51 11.16
N VAL A 180 46.08 10.63 10.77
CA VAL A 180 46.22 10.18 9.38
C VAL A 180 45.00 9.35 9.01
N VAL A 181 44.35 9.72 7.92
CA VAL A 181 43.14 9.05 7.45
C VAL A 181 43.41 8.38 6.10
N ASP A 182 43.11 7.09 6.04
CA ASP A 182 43.01 6.33 4.80
C ASP A 182 41.68 6.64 4.11
N GLU A 183 41.72 7.31 2.96
CA GLU A 183 40.52 7.75 2.23
C GLU A 183 39.73 6.58 1.64
N ASP A 184 40.38 5.48 1.26
CA ASP A 184 39.71 4.29 0.72
C ASP A 184 38.95 3.57 1.83
N ARG A 185 39.57 3.40 3.00
CA ARG A 185 38.86 2.92 4.20
C ARG A 185 37.74 3.87 4.59
N GLN A 186 38.00 5.18 4.61
CA GLN A 186 36.99 6.15 5.03
C GLN A 186 35.78 6.12 4.09
N ARG A 187 35.98 6.03 2.77
CA ARG A 187 34.90 5.84 1.78
C ARG A 187 34.10 4.56 2.03
N ALA A 188 34.77 3.44 2.28
CA ALA A 188 34.11 2.16 2.54
C ALA A 188 33.21 2.22 3.79
N VAL A 189 33.73 2.77 4.90
CA VAL A 189 32.95 2.95 6.13
C VAL A 189 31.82 3.97 5.89
N PHE A 190 32.07 5.02 5.12
CA PHE A 190 31.03 6.00 4.80
C PHE A 190 29.85 5.38 4.04
N LEU A 191 30.13 4.48 3.09
CA LEU A 191 29.10 3.72 2.38
C LEU A 191 28.35 2.73 3.28
N GLU A 192 29.05 2.04 4.17
CA GLU A 192 28.45 1.16 5.18
C GLU A 192 27.35 1.92 5.97
N PHE A 193 27.70 3.07 6.56
CA PHE A 193 26.76 3.87 7.34
C PHE A 193 25.70 4.57 6.48
N ALA A 194 26.03 4.91 5.24
CA ALA A 194 25.05 5.42 4.28
C ALA A 194 23.94 4.40 4.01
N LEU A 195 24.32 3.14 3.75
CA LEU A 195 23.39 2.06 3.43
C LEU A 195 22.56 1.63 4.62
N ALA A 196 23.12 1.73 5.82
CA ALA A 196 22.39 1.49 7.06
C ALA A 196 21.48 2.66 7.49
N GLY A 197 21.36 3.72 6.68
CA GLY A 197 20.52 4.89 6.98
C GLY A 197 21.03 5.76 8.13
N ALA A 198 22.26 5.55 8.60
CA ALA A 198 22.88 6.24 9.74
C ALA A 198 23.85 7.34 9.31
N LEU A 199 23.57 7.99 8.19
CA LEU A 199 24.40 9.06 7.66
C LEU A 199 23.57 10.32 7.39
N THR A 200 23.92 11.41 8.07
CA THR A 200 23.24 12.70 7.91
C THR A 200 23.78 13.49 6.72
N VAL A 201 22.95 14.37 6.16
CA VAL A 201 23.40 15.35 5.14
C VAL A 201 24.52 16.24 5.68
N LYS A 202 24.49 16.57 6.98
CA LYS A 202 25.58 17.33 7.62
C LYS A 202 26.92 16.58 7.56
N ALA A 203 26.92 15.28 7.81
CA ALA A 203 28.11 14.44 7.72
C ALA A 203 28.64 14.35 6.27
N LEU A 204 27.76 14.22 5.27
CA LEU A 204 28.12 14.30 3.84
C LEU A 204 28.82 15.62 3.49
N ARG A 205 28.25 16.75 3.88
CA ARG A 205 28.85 18.06 3.59
C ARG A 205 30.16 18.28 4.34
N GLN A 206 30.30 17.70 5.54
CA GLN A 206 31.57 17.73 6.27
C GLN A 206 32.62 16.88 5.57
N TYR A 207 32.26 15.68 5.08
CA TYR A 207 33.16 14.83 4.31
C TYR A 207 33.71 15.56 3.08
N VAL A 208 32.88 16.30 2.34
CA VAL A 208 33.34 17.15 1.22
C VAL A 208 34.37 18.19 1.68
N ARG A 209 34.14 18.86 2.82
CA ARG A 209 35.12 19.82 3.37
C ARG A 209 36.42 19.14 3.77
N ASP A 210 36.33 17.95 4.36
CA ASP A 210 37.49 17.19 4.82
C ASP A 210 38.33 16.68 3.64
N LEU A 211 37.71 16.30 2.52
CA LEU A 211 38.43 15.95 1.28
C LEU A 211 39.18 17.17 0.72
N VAL A 212 38.53 18.33 0.64
CA VAL A 212 39.15 19.58 0.14
C VAL A 212 40.34 20.00 1.02
N ALA A 213 40.27 19.76 2.32
CA ALA A 213 41.34 20.12 3.26
C ALA A 213 42.57 19.19 3.19
N ARG A 214 42.40 17.93 2.75
CA ARG A 214 43.44 16.89 2.83
C ARG A 214 44.04 16.50 1.48
N LEU A 215 43.25 16.54 0.42
CA LEU A 215 43.64 16.05 -0.90
C LEU A 215 43.89 17.19 -1.90
N ALA A 216 44.65 16.89 -2.95
CA ALA A 216 44.73 17.77 -4.09
C ALA A 216 43.33 17.93 -4.73
N PRO A 217 42.99 19.10 -5.30
CA PRO A 217 41.64 19.37 -5.79
C PRO A 217 41.09 18.35 -6.80
N ALA A 218 41.93 17.82 -7.69
CA ALA A 218 41.53 16.78 -8.65
C ALA A 218 41.22 15.43 -7.97
N ASP A 219 42.02 15.03 -6.99
CA ASP A 219 41.82 13.79 -6.23
C ASP A 219 40.59 13.89 -5.32
N ALA A 220 40.35 15.05 -4.72
CA ALA A 220 39.15 15.32 -3.94
C ALA A 220 37.88 15.17 -4.78
N TRP A 221 37.88 15.68 -6.02
CA TRP A 221 36.79 15.50 -6.97
C TRP A 221 36.60 14.03 -7.36
N ALA A 222 37.67 13.33 -7.72
CA ALA A 222 37.61 11.93 -8.11
C ALA A 222 37.06 11.04 -6.99
N GLN A 223 37.52 11.24 -5.75
CA GLN A 223 37.05 10.51 -4.57
C GLN A 223 35.57 10.79 -4.27
N PHE A 224 35.14 12.05 -4.38
CA PHE A 224 33.74 12.41 -4.14
C PHE A 224 32.81 11.86 -5.22
N ARG A 225 33.18 11.95 -6.51
CA ARG A 225 32.41 11.36 -7.62
C ARG A 225 32.23 9.86 -7.43
N ARG A 226 33.30 9.13 -7.08
CA ARG A 226 33.25 7.69 -6.82
C ARG A 226 32.26 7.34 -5.70
N LEU A 227 32.32 8.07 -4.57
CA LEU A 227 31.39 7.88 -3.47
C LEU A 227 29.92 8.07 -3.89
N LEU A 228 29.63 9.10 -4.70
CA LEU A 228 28.27 9.38 -5.17
C LEU A 228 27.72 8.27 -6.05
N VAL A 229 28.55 7.75 -6.96
CA VAL A 229 28.17 6.64 -7.86
C VAL A 229 27.91 5.39 -7.03
N GLU A 230 28.83 5.00 -6.15
CA GLU A 230 28.67 3.82 -5.28
C GLU A 230 27.41 3.96 -4.39
N ARG A 231 27.16 5.15 -3.84
CA ARG A 231 25.97 5.45 -3.04
C ARG A 231 24.67 5.31 -3.85
N CYS A 232 24.62 5.87 -5.06
CA CYS A 232 23.43 5.82 -5.90
C CYS A 232 23.19 4.43 -6.49
N ALA A 233 24.26 3.71 -6.86
CA ALA A 233 24.22 2.33 -7.31
C ALA A 233 23.61 1.42 -6.24
N ALA A 234 23.95 1.67 -4.98
CA ALA A 234 23.39 0.96 -3.83
C ALA A 234 21.97 1.44 -3.42
N GLY A 235 21.32 2.27 -4.24
CA GLY A 235 19.91 2.66 -4.10
C GLY A 235 19.65 3.95 -3.32
N MET A 236 20.67 4.60 -2.76
CA MET A 236 20.46 5.85 -2.02
C MET A 236 20.32 7.04 -2.97
N PRO A 237 19.38 7.98 -2.74
CA PRO A 237 19.20 9.11 -3.64
C PRO A 237 20.35 10.13 -3.54
N PRO A 238 20.58 10.91 -4.63
CA PRO A 238 21.28 12.18 -4.55
C PRO A 238 20.67 13.08 -3.46
N TYR A 239 21.50 13.78 -2.70
CA TYR A 239 21.00 14.70 -1.65
C TYR A 239 20.79 16.11 -2.20
N ALA A 240 19.89 16.90 -1.60
CA ALA A 240 19.42 18.17 -2.17
C ALA A 240 20.52 19.21 -2.41
N ALA A 241 21.58 19.21 -1.60
CA ALA A 241 22.72 20.13 -1.68
C ALA A 241 23.87 19.62 -2.59
N LEU A 242 23.68 18.48 -3.27
CA LEU A 242 24.68 17.88 -4.15
C LEU A 242 25.18 18.87 -5.22
N PRO A 243 24.32 19.62 -5.94
CA PRO A 243 24.79 20.52 -7.00
C PRO A 243 25.76 21.60 -6.52
N GLN A 244 25.55 22.13 -5.31
CA GLN A 244 26.42 23.15 -4.72
C GLN A 244 27.80 22.56 -4.36
N ASP A 245 27.82 21.37 -3.77
CA ASP A 245 29.06 20.71 -3.36
C ASP A 245 29.88 20.27 -4.59
N VAL A 246 29.23 19.72 -5.63
CA VAL A 246 29.86 19.38 -6.93
C VAL A 246 30.51 20.60 -7.57
N ARG A 247 29.79 21.71 -7.71
CA ARG A 247 30.33 22.93 -8.33
C ARG A 247 31.51 23.52 -7.56
N THR A 248 31.52 23.38 -6.24
CA THR A 248 32.63 23.82 -5.39
C THR A 248 33.89 23.01 -5.70
N LEU A 249 33.77 21.68 -5.76
CA LEU A 249 34.88 20.77 -6.04
C LEU A 249 35.42 20.91 -7.47
N VAL A 250 34.53 20.95 -8.46
CA VAL A 250 34.89 21.12 -9.88
C VAL A 250 35.63 22.44 -10.11
N LYS A 251 35.15 23.53 -9.50
CA LYS A 251 35.82 24.84 -9.56
C LYS A 251 37.21 24.80 -8.89
N ALA A 252 37.33 24.17 -7.73
CA ALA A 252 38.61 24.03 -7.04
C ALA A 252 39.62 23.20 -7.84
N ALA A 253 39.14 22.19 -8.58
CA ALA A 253 39.94 21.34 -9.44
C ALA A 253 40.35 21.99 -10.78
N GLY A 254 39.82 23.19 -11.10
CA GLY A 254 40.08 23.86 -12.38
C GLY A 254 39.50 23.10 -13.59
N LEU A 255 38.52 22.23 -13.36
CA LEU A 255 37.88 21.44 -14.41
C LEU A 255 36.79 22.25 -15.11
N ASP A 256 36.54 21.93 -16.39
CA ASP A 256 35.39 22.47 -17.09
C ASP A 256 34.09 21.98 -16.45
N ARG A 257 33.22 22.93 -16.09
CA ARG A 257 31.99 22.64 -15.35
C ARG A 257 31.04 21.77 -16.15
N GLU A 258 30.81 22.10 -17.42
CA GLU A 258 29.81 21.41 -18.22
C GLU A 258 30.20 19.97 -18.52
N SER A 259 31.49 19.75 -18.80
CA SER A 259 32.06 18.42 -19.00
C SER A 259 31.99 17.58 -17.72
N ALA A 260 32.40 18.13 -16.58
CA ALA A 260 32.37 17.41 -15.30
C ALA A 260 30.94 17.09 -14.83
N GLU A 261 29.98 18.01 -14.99
CA GLU A 261 28.57 17.77 -14.67
C GLU A 261 27.96 16.72 -15.61
N ARG A 262 28.30 16.73 -16.92
CA ARG A 262 27.82 15.72 -17.88
C ARG A 262 28.34 14.32 -17.55
N GLU A 263 29.63 14.19 -17.24
CA GLU A 263 30.23 12.93 -16.83
C GLU A 263 29.61 12.38 -15.54
N LEU A 264 29.39 13.24 -14.54
CA LEU A 264 28.71 12.83 -13.30
C LEU A 264 27.30 12.31 -13.58
N VAL A 265 26.52 13.02 -14.40
CA VAL A 265 25.15 12.63 -14.74
C VAL A 265 25.12 11.30 -15.50
N ALA A 266 26.10 11.08 -16.39
CA ALA A 266 26.23 9.81 -17.12
C ALA A 266 26.43 8.62 -16.17
N ASP A 267 27.26 8.77 -15.13
CA ASP A 267 27.45 7.70 -14.13
C ASP A 267 26.20 7.49 -13.24
N LEU A 268 25.49 8.57 -12.93
CA LEU A 268 24.37 8.53 -11.99
C LEU A 268 23.08 8.01 -12.64
N ILE A 269 22.76 8.37 -13.89
CA ILE A 269 21.43 8.12 -14.48
C ILE A 269 21.06 6.63 -14.58
N GLY A 270 22.05 5.75 -14.72
CA GLY A 270 21.86 4.30 -14.69
C GLY A 270 21.52 3.74 -13.31
N SER A 271 21.81 4.48 -12.24
CA SER A 271 21.67 4.01 -10.86
C SER A 271 20.21 3.97 -10.39
N PRO A 272 19.82 2.98 -9.57
CA PRO A 272 18.46 2.90 -9.00
C PRO A 272 18.15 4.07 -8.06
N GLY A 273 19.15 4.65 -7.38
CA GLY A 273 18.95 5.77 -6.45
C GLY A 273 18.39 7.05 -7.10
N VAL A 274 18.63 7.27 -8.40
CA VAL A 274 18.21 8.49 -9.12
C VAL A 274 16.69 8.62 -9.23
N VAL A 275 15.95 7.51 -9.17
CA VAL A 275 14.48 7.51 -9.18
C VAL A 275 13.90 8.38 -8.05
N ARG A 276 14.62 8.51 -6.93
CA ARG A 276 14.27 9.33 -5.77
C ARG A 276 15.06 10.65 -5.68
N ALA A 277 15.68 11.09 -6.77
CA ALA A 277 16.47 12.31 -6.77
C ALA A 277 15.58 13.55 -6.53
N PRO A 278 16.01 14.51 -5.70
CA PRO A 278 15.24 15.71 -5.35
C PRO A 278 15.07 16.65 -6.55
N ALA A 279 14.05 17.52 -6.51
CA ALA A 279 13.80 18.51 -7.57
C ALA A 279 15.02 19.38 -7.91
N SER A 280 15.89 19.69 -6.94
CA SER A 280 17.13 20.45 -7.17
C SER A 280 18.12 19.73 -8.09
N PHE A 281 18.14 18.39 -8.07
CA PHE A 281 18.94 17.58 -8.98
C PHE A 281 18.46 17.75 -10.42
N TRP A 282 17.15 17.56 -10.65
CA TRP A 282 16.54 17.69 -11.99
C TRP A 282 16.68 19.10 -12.55
N ALA A 283 16.42 20.12 -11.74
CA ALA A 283 16.54 21.52 -12.16
C ALA A 283 17.99 21.91 -12.53
N THR A 284 18.98 21.35 -11.83
CA THR A 284 20.40 21.70 -12.07
C THR A 284 20.99 20.92 -13.24
N TYR A 285 20.75 19.61 -13.28
CA TYR A 285 21.40 18.71 -14.23
C TYR A 285 20.56 18.40 -15.47
N GLY A 286 19.34 18.90 -15.55
CA GLY A 286 18.44 18.76 -16.72
C GLY A 286 19.11 19.07 -18.06
N PRO A 287 19.79 20.22 -18.24
CA PRO A 287 20.49 20.53 -19.49
C PRO A 287 21.60 19.53 -19.85
N ALA A 288 22.37 19.08 -18.86
CA ALA A 288 23.44 18.10 -19.07
C ALA A 288 22.87 16.73 -19.47
N LEU A 289 21.76 16.33 -18.83
CA LEU A 289 21.01 15.10 -19.12
C LEU A 289 20.39 15.13 -20.52
N ILE A 290 19.82 16.27 -20.95
CA ILE A 290 19.29 16.45 -22.31
C ILE A 290 20.40 16.31 -23.34
N ALA A 291 21.54 16.97 -23.12
CA ALA A 291 22.68 16.87 -24.03
C ALA A 291 23.22 15.43 -24.12
N LEU A 292 23.30 14.72 -23.00
CA LEU A 292 23.71 13.32 -22.94
C LEU A 292 22.72 12.41 -23.68
N ALA A 293 21.41 12.57 -23.43
CA ALA A 293 20.37 11.77 -24.06
C ALA A 293 20.29 11.98 -25.59
N ARG A 294 20.56 13.20 -26.07
CA ARG A 294 20.67 13.45 -27.52
C ARG A 294 21.85 12.73 -28.17
N ALA A 295 22.93 12.47 -27.42
CA ALA A 295 24.10 11.77 -27.92
C ALA A 295 24.01 10.24 -27.77
N ASP A 296 23.25 9.74 -26.79
CA ASP A 296 23.20 8.32 -26.42
C ASP A 296 21.75 7.78 -26.33
N ALA A 297 21.42 6.84 -27.21
CA ALA A 297 20.10 6.19 -27.23
C ALA A 297 19.80 5.34 -25.99
N SER A 298 20.83 4.79 -25.32
CA SER A 298 20.64 4.01 -24.09
C SER A 298 20.15 4.89 -22.94
N VAL A 299 20.58 6.16 -22.90
CA VAL A 299 20.13 7.14 -21.92
C VAL A 299 18.67 7.51 -22.18
N ARG A 300 18.25 7.66 -23.45
CA ARG A 300 16.83 7.86 -23.81
C ARG A 300 15.96 6.69 -23.34
N ALA A 301 16.37 5.46 -23.60
CA ALA A 301 15.66 4.27 -23.14
C ALA A 301 15.59 4.22 -21.60
N ARG A 302 16.68 4.59 -20.92
CA ARG A 302 16.73 4.67 -19.46
C ARG A 302 15.74 5.69 -18.90
N LEU A 303 15.62 6.88 -19.52
CA LEU A 303 14.65 7.90 -19.11
C LEU A 303 13.20 7.41 -19.22
N LEU A 304 12.87 6.57 -20.19
CA LEU A 304 11.55 5.96 -20.32
C LEU A 304 11.32 4.77 -19.36
N GLY A 305 12.39 4.29 -18.72
CA GLY A 305 12.38 3.15 -17.81
C GLY A 305 11.87 3.46 -16.40
N PHE A 306 11.80 4.73 -15.99
CA PHE A 306 11.36 5.12 -14.65
C PHE A 306 10.61 6.46 -14.63
N PHE A 307 9.98 6.75 -13.49
CA PHE A 307 9.34 8.04 -13.21
C PHE A 307 9.89 8.59 -11.88
N PRO A 308 10.31 9.86 -11.80
CA PRO A 308 10.88 10.41 -10.57
C PRO A 308 9.85 10.49 -9.44
N GLU A 309 10.10 9.85 -8.28
CA GLU A 309 9.11 9.79 -7.18
C GLU A 309 8.84 11.16 -6.56
N THR A 310 9.81 12.08 -6.62
CA THR A 310 9.72 13.41 -6.00
C THR A 310 8.69 14.32 -6.68
N PHE A 311 8.28 14.02 -7.92
CA PHE A 311 7.19 14.73 -8.57
C PHE A 311 5.80 14.28 -8.08
N SER A 312 5.72 13.25 -7.23
CA SER A 312 4.46 12.72 -6.68
C SER A 312 4.23 13.04 -5.19
N GLU A 313 5.22 13.61 -4.49
CA GLU A 313 5.18 13.83 -3.03
C GLU A 313 4.19 14.91 -2.60
N ASN A 314 3.95 15.91 -3.46
CA ASN A 314 2.93 16.93 -3.24
C ASN A 314 1.71 16.62 -4.11
N ASN A 315 0.59 16.23 -3.48
CA ASN A 315 -0.69 15.89 -4.12
C ASN A 315 -1.34 17.00 -4.99
N ARG A 316 -0.65 18.13 -5.22
CA ARG A 316 -1.12 19.29 -5.99
C ARG A 316 -0.16 19.74 -7.10
N ASP A 317 1.01 19.12 -7.24
CA ASP A 317 2.05 19.62 -8.17
C ASP A 317 1.91 19.01 -9.57
N THR A 318 1.09 19.61 -10.43
CA THR A 318 0.98 19.28 -11.86
C THR A 318 2.19 19.76 -12.67
N ASP A 319 3.00 20.65 -12.09
CA ASP A 319 4.15 21.26 -12.77
C ASP A 319 5.31 20.26 -12.86
N GLY A 320 5.46 19.37 -11.87
CA GLY A 320 6.42 18.26 -11.91
C GLY A 320 6.15 17.24 -13.04
N GLU A 321 4.90 16.80 -13.22
CA GLU A 321 4.51 15.90 -14.32
C GLU A 321 4.79 16.57 -15.68
N SER A 322 4.40 17.83 -15.82
CA SER A 322 4.62 18.61 -17.03
C SER A 322 6.11 18.81 -17.32
N GLY A 323 6.91 19.10 -16.29
CA GLY A 323 8.37 19.26 -16.39
C GLY A 323 9.07 17.97 -16.83
N TRP A 324 8.63 16.81 -16.34
CA TRP A 324 9.17 15.52 -16.79
C TRP A 324 8.89 15.25 -18.28
N LEU A 325 7.65 15.48 -18.74
CA LEU A 325 7.31 15.32 -20.15
C LEU A 325 8.10 16.29 -21.05
N ALA A 326 8.32 17.54 -20.62
CA ALA A 326 9.19 18.46 -21.36
C ALA A 326 10.64 17.95 -21.45
N LEU A 327 11.18 17.39 -20.37
CA LEU A 327 12.52 16.80 -20.38
C LEU A 327 12.60 15.62 -21.37
N LEU A 328 11.59 14.75 -21.40
CA LEU A 328 11.51 13.65 -22.38
C LEU A 328 11.44 14.15 -23.83
N ALA A 329 10.67 15.21 -24.09
CA ALA A 329 10.59 15.84 -25.40
C ALA A 329 11.95 16.46 -25.81
N GLU A 330 12.54 17.28 -24.95
CA GLU A 330 13.80 17.98 -25.25
C GLU A 330 15.00 17.04 -25.40
N SER A 331 15.00 15.92 -24.67
CA SER A 331 16.00 14.85 -24.77
C SER A 331 15.85 13.98 -26.02
N GLY A 332 14.75 14.08 -26.76
CA GLY A 332 14.44 13.21 -27.90
C GLY A 332 14.08 11.79 -27.48
N ALA A 333 13.75 11.55 -26.21
CA ALA A 333 13.32 10.23 -25.73
C ALA A 333 11.96 9.83 -26.31
N GLU A 334 11.07 10.81 -26.55
CA GLU A 334 9.77 10.57 -27.20
C GLU A 334 9.87 9.95 -28.60
N GLU A 335 11.00 10.10 -29.30
CA GLU A 335 11.25 9.42 -30.59
C GLU A 335 11.18 7.90 -30.44
N LEU A 336 11.63 7.34 -29.31
CA LEU A 336 11.54 5.90 -29.05
C LEU A 336 10.09 5.43 -28.84
N LEU A 337 9.17 6.34 -28.49
CA LEU A 337 7.75 6.05 -28.30
C LEU A 337 6.92 6.28 -29.58
N THR A 338 7.42 7.12 -30.50
CA THR A 338 6.66 7.61 -31.67
C THR A 338 7.19 7.07 -33.00
N ALA A 339 8.48 6.73 -33.10
CA ALA A 339 9.08 6.23 -34.33
C ALA A 339 8.54 4.83 -34.67
N LEU A 340 8.06 4.67 -35.91
CA LEU A 340 7.72 3.38 -36.47
C LEU A 340 8.97 2.47 -36.51
N PRO A 341 8.82 1.17 -36.22
CA PRO A 341 9.95 0.26 -36.34
C PRO A 341 10.37 0.26 -37.81
N ALA A 342 11.67 0.46 -38.07
CA ALA A 342 12.19 0.26 -39.42
C ALA A 342 11.86 -1.17 -39.84
N ALA A 343 11.31 -1.35 -41.04
CA ALA A 343 11.02 -2.67 -41.61
C ALA A 343 12.30 -3.52 -41.49
N SER A 344 12.32 -4.40 -40.49
CA SER A 344 13.53 -5.11 -40.13
C SER A 344 13.78 -6.16 -41.21
N ASP A 345 14.96 -6.13 -41.80
CA ASP A 345 15.44 -7.17 -42.70
C ASP A 345 15.41 -8.51 -41.92
N PRO A 346 14.76 -9.58 -42.40
CA PRO A 346 14.55 -10.82 -41.65
C PRO A 346 15.85 -11.58 -41.25
N SER A 347 17.02 -11.03 -41.55
CA SER A 347 18.34 -11.65 -41.35
C SER A 347 19.12 -11.14 -40.12
N SER A 348 18.56 -10.28 -39.28
CA SER A 348 19.22 -9.90 -38.01
C SER A 348 19.00 -10.98 -36.93
N ASP A 349 20.12 -11.57 -36.50
CA ASP A 349 20.29 -12.63 -35.49
C ASP A 349 19.41 -12.47 -34.22
N PRO A 350 18.65 -13.50 -33.77
CA PRO A 350 17.80 -13.44 -32.58
C PRO A 350 18.57 -13.31 -31.25
N SER A 351 19.91 -13.32 -31.26
CA SER A 351 20.75 -13.33 -30.04
C SER A 351 21.40 -11.98 -29.69
N GLY A 352 21.05 -10.90 -30.38
CA GLY A 352 21.44 -9.53 -30.03
C GLY A 352 20.59 -8.92 -28.91
N ARG A 353 21.03 -9.05 -27.65
CA ARG A 353 20.36 -8.59 -26.41
C ARG A 353 20.07 -7.07 -26.27
N LEU A 354 20.08 -6.28 -27.35
CA LEU A 354 19.65 -4.87 -27.33
C LEU A 354 18.18 -4.64 -27.72
N ASP A 355 17.44 -5.68 -28.11
CA ASP A 355 16.01 -5.59 -28.49
C ASP A 355 15.03 -5.74 -27.30
N ALA A 356 15.27 -5.02 -26.21
CA ALA A 356 14.18 -4.63 -25.32
C ALA A 356 13.64 -3.27 -25.80
N ALA A 357 13.07 -3.25 -27.01
CA ALA A 357 12.46 -2.05 -27.57
C ALA A 357 11.41 -1.51 -26.58
N VAL A 358 11.53 -0.24 -26.19
CA VAL A 358 10.60 0.42 -25.27
C VAL A 358 9.19 0.26 -25.83
N SER A 359 8.31 -0.41 -25.09
CA SER A 359 6.92 -0.58 -25.54
C SER A 359 6.13 0.71 -25.24
N PRO A 360 5.55 1.36 -26.26
CA PRO A 360 4.77 2.58 -26.07
C PRO A 360 3.48 2.33 -25.27
N ALA A 361 2.83 1.18 -25.49
CA ALA A 361 1.65 0.77 -24.73
C ALA A 361 1.97 0.57 -23.24
N ASP A 362 3.04 -0.17 -22.92
CA ASP A 362 3.46 -0.38 -21.52
C ASP A 362 3.91 0.92 -20.86
N TRP A 363 4.57 1.81 -21.61
CA TRP A 363 4.97 3.11 -21.09
C TRP A 363 3.75 3.96 -20.72
N LEU A 364 2.76 4.06 -21.61
CA LEU A 364 1.54 4.84 -21.39
C LEU A 364 0.72 4.29 -20.21
N ALA A 365 0.61 2.95 -20.12
CA ALA A 365 -0.04 2.28 -18.99
C ALA A 365 0.66 2.60 -17.65
N ARG A 366 1.99 2.48 -17.59
CA ARG A 366 2.75 2.81 -16.38
C ARG A 366 2.71 4.32 -16.05
N TRP A 367 2.67 5.19 -17.06
CA TRP A 367 2.54 6.63 -16.88
C TRP A 367 1.20 6.99 -16.23
N GLU A 368 0.08 6.45 -16.71
CA GLU A 368 -1.22 6.67 -16.08
C GLU A 368 -1.29 6.12 -14.65
N ALA A 369 -0.70 4.94 -14.42
CA ALA A 369 -0.59 4.38 -13.07
C ALA A 369 0.23 5.29 -12.13
N TYR A 370 1.33 5.86 -12.64
CA TYR A 370 2.19 6.78 -11.90
C TYR A 370 1.44 8.06 -11.52
N ARG A 371 0.75 8.71 -12.46
CA ARG A 371 -0.06 9.93 -12.22
C ARG A 371 -1.16 9.71 -11.17
N ARG A 372 -1.61 8.47 -11.00
CA ARG A 372 -2.69 8.09 -10.08
C ARG A 372 -2.23 7.45 -8.78
N ARG A 373 -0.92 7.34 -8.53
CA ARG A 373 -0.36 6.68 -7.35
C ARG A 373 -0.93 7.22 -6.03
N ASN A 374 -1.10 8.54 -5.93
CA ASN A 374 -1.54 9.24 -4.72
C ASN A 374 -2.90 9.96 -4.87
N ARG A 375 -3.62 9.75 -5.98
CA ARG A 375 -4.88 10.45 -6.31
C ARG A 375 -5.94 9.46 -6.79
N ALA A 376 -7.22 9.80 -6.58
CA ALA A 376 -8.34 8.99 -7.06
C ALA A 376 -8.48 9.02 -8.60
N SER A 377 -8.13 10.14 -9.23
CA SER A 377 -8.10 10.34 -10.68
C SER A 377 -6.82 11.06 -11.11
N SER A 378 -6.39 10.81 -12.35
CA SER A 378 -5.50 11.71 -13.08
C SER A 378 -6.34 12.90 -13.55
N GLY A 379 -5.93 14.13 -13.24
CA GLY A 379 -6.54 15.32 -13.85
C GLY A 379 -6.21 15.39 -15.34
N ARG A 380 -6.77 16.31 -16.11
CA ARG A 380 -6.44 16.41 -17.53
C ARG A 380 -4.99 16.87 -17.74
N SER A 381 -4.30 16.26 -18.72
CA SER A 381 -2.92 16.65 -19.09
C SER A 381 -2.78 16.85 -20.60
N PRO A 382 -2.75 18.11 -21.08
CA PRO A 382 -2.57 18.42 -22.50
C PRO A 382 -1.31 17.77 -23.09
N ARG A 383 -0.19 17.82 -22.36
CA ARG A 383 1.08 17.23 -22.81
C ARG A 383 1.02 15.71 -22.96
N THR A 384 0.26 15.02 -22.08
CA THR A 384 0.06 13.57 -22.21
C THR A 384 -0.77 13.25 -23.45
N LEU A 385 -1.84 14.02 -23.70
CA LEU A 385 -2.67 13.85 -24.90
C LEU A 385 -1.89 14.14 -26.19
N ASP A 386 -1.08 15.20 -26.21
CA ASP A 386 -0.25 15.56 -27.36
C ASP A 386 0.79 14.46 -27.66
N LEU A 387 1.43 13.90 -26.63
CA LEU A 387 2.38 12.79 -26.79
C LEU A 387 1.67 11.53 -27.27
N ALA A 388 0.55 11.16 -26.64
CA ALA A 388 -0.25 10.00 -27.06
C ALA A 388 -0.73 10.13 -28.52
N ALA A 389 -1.12 11.32 -28.96
CA ALA A 389 -1.50 11.59 -30.35
C ALA A 389 -0.34 11.35 -31.33
N ARG A 390 0.90 11.69 -30.95
CA ARG A 390 2.11 11.37 -31.74
C ARG A 390 2.47 9.89 -31.70
N MET A 391 2.14 9.18 -30.61
CA MET A 391 2.39 7.74 -30.47
C MET A 391 1.41 6.88 -31.29
N THR A 392 0.28 7.43 -31.75
CA THR A 392 -0.80 6.71 -32.44
C THR A 392 -0.34 5.76 -33.53
N ASP A 393 0.51 6.22 -34.46
CA ASP A 393 0.94 5.37 -35.59
C ASP A 393 1.75 4.17 -35.11
N ARG A 394 2.60 4.40 -34.11
CA ARG A 394 3.41 3.36 -33.50
C ARG A 394 2.56 2.38 -32.68
N LEU A 395 1.64 2.88 -31.85
CA LEU A 395 0.73 2.07 -31.06
C LEU A 395 -0.14 1.16 -31.95
N ARG A 396 -0.62 1.68 -33.09
CA ARG A 396 -1.34 0.87 -34.08
C ARG A 396 -0.45 -0.19 -34.73
N ALA A 397 0.77 0.16 -35.09
CA ALA A 397 1.72 -0.77 -35.71
C ALA A 397 2.12 -1.91 -34.76
N ASP A 398 2.32 -1.62 -33.48
CA ASP A 398 2.65 -2.64 -32.47
C ASP A 398 1.47 -3.57 -32.15
N GLY A 399 0.23 -3.11 -32.35
CA GLY A 399 -0.98 -3.90 -32.17
C GLY A 399 -1.26 -4.37 -30.74
N ARG A 400 -0.48 -3.91 -29.76
CA ARG A 400 -0.63 -4.28 -28.34
C ARG A 400 -1.69 -3.41 -27.67
N PRO A 401 -2.69 -3.99 -26.99
CA PRO A 401 -3.66 -3.22 -26.22
C PRO A 401 -3.03 -2.35 -25.15
N VAL A 402 -3.48 -1.11 -25.01
CA VAL A 402 -3.07 -0.21 -23.93
C VAL A 402 -3.91 -0.46 -22.68
N GLU A 403 -3.26 -0.78 -21.57
CA GLU A 403 -3.87 -1.06 -20.27
C GLU A 403 -4.12 0.23 -19.46
N LEU A 404 -5.25 0.90 -19.70
CA LEU A 404 -5.57 2.18 -19.04
C LEU A 404 -6.29 2.02 -17.68
N PHE A 405 -7.00 0.92 -17.46
CA PHE A 405 -7.82 0.67 -16.26
C PHE A 405 -6.98 0.15 -15.10
N GLN A 406 -6.10 0.99 -14.55
CA GLN A 406 -5.25 0.63 -13.40
C GLN A 406 -5.73 1.32 -12.12
N GLY A 407 -5.09 1.09 -10.96
CA GLY A 407 -5.31 1.89 -9.74
C GLY A 407 -5.49 1.10 -8.43
N ARG A 408 -4.89 1.62 -7.35
CA ARG A 408 -4.93 0.99 -6.01
C ARG A 408 -6.30 1.00 -5.35
N TRP A 409 -7.07 2.07 -5.55
CA TRP A 409 -8.35 2.31 -4.86
C TRP A 409 -9.56 1.93 -5.72
N GLN A 410 -9.53 2.30 -7.01
CA GLN A 410 -10.53 1.96 -8.00
C GLN A 410 -9.86 1.84 -9.38
N PRO A 411 -10.10 0.77 -10.14
CA PRO A 411 -9.76 0.70 -11.56
C PRO A 411 -10.55 1.76 -12.34
N THR A 412 -9.86 2.79 -12.83
CA THR A 412 -10.43 3.88 -13.67
C THR A 412 -9.41 4.27 -14.72
N ALA A 413 -9.82 5.03 -15.73
CA ALA A 413 -8.97 5.54 -16.81
C ALA A 413 -9.19 7.06 -16.99
N ASP A 414 -8.19 7.77 -17.50
CA ASP A 414 -8.35 9.14 -18.00
C ASP A 414 -9.25 9.10 -19.24
N LEU A 415 -10.41 9.78 -19.15
CA LEU A 415 -11.44 9.78 -20.20
C LEU A 415 -10.95 10.42 -21.51
N ASP A 416 -10.13 11.46 -21.43
CA ASP A 416 -9.64 12.15 -22.62
C ASP A 416 -8.60 11.28 -23.35
N LEU A 417 -7.75 10.59 -22.60
CA LEU A 417 -6.77 9.66 -23.16
C LEU A 417 -7.43 8.41 -23.76
N LEU A 418 -8.44 7.86 -23.07
CA LEU A 418 -9.24 6.74 -23.57
C LEU A 418 -9.93 7.11 -24.90
N ASP A 419 -10.61 8.26 -24.95
CA ASP A 419 -11.26 8.71 -26.18
C ASP A 419 -10.27 8.94 -27.31
N LEU A 420 -9.10 9.54 -27.03
CA LEU A 420 -8.04 9.73 -28.02
C LEU A 420 -7.55 8.40 -28.61
N CYS A 421 -7.30 7.40 -27.77
CA CYS A 421 -6.84 6.08 -28.22
C CYS A 421 -7.89 5.41 -29.13
N LEU A 422 -9.16 5.39 -28.68
CA LEU A 422 -10.25 4.79 -29.44
C LEU A 422 -10.53 5.54 -30.75
N ALA A 423 -10.56 6.88 -30.73
CA ALA A 423 -10.76 7.71 -31.92
C ALA A 423 -9.65 7.50 -32.95
N SER A 424 -8.45 7.15 -32.49
CA SER A 424 -7.27 6.91 -33.31
C SER A 424 -7.12 5.45 -33.74
N GLY A 425 -8.04 4.56 -33.37
CA GLY A 425 -7.97 3.13 -33.68
C GLY A 425 -6.85 2.38 -32.97
N VAL A 426 -6.35 2.91 -31.85
CA VAL A 426 -5.39 2.23 -30.97
C VAL A 426 -6.14 1.18 -30.14
N PRO A 427 -5.71 -0.08 -30.09
CA PRO A 427 -6.34 -1.08 -29.24
C PRO A 427 -6.18 -0.71 -27.77
N VAL A 428 -7.27 -0.76 -27.00
CA VAL A 428 -7.30 -0.52 -25.56
C VAL A 428 -7.87 -1.77 -24.89
N ALA A 429 -7.27 -2.20 -23.80
CA ALA A 429 -7.78 -3.33 -23.04
C ALA A 429 -9.13 -2.99 -22.41
N GLU A 430 -10.12 -3.87 -22.61
CA GLU A 430 -11.42 -3.76 -21.98
C GLU A 430 -11.33 -4.19 -20.52
N PRO A 431 -12.02 -3.51 -19.59
CA PRO A 431 -12.10 -3.95 -18.22
C PRO A 431 -12.82 -5.30 -18.15
N ASP A 432 -12.26 -6.25 -17.42
CA ASP A 432 -12.93 -7.51 -17.13
C ASP A 432 -14.22 -7.23 -16.35
N ASP A 433 -15.37 -7.46 -16.99
CA ASP A 433 -16.71 -7.30 -16.40
C ASP A 433 -17.04 -8.43 -15.39
N GLU A 434 -16.05 -9.21 -14.93
CA GLU A 434 -16.25 -10.21 -13.89
C GLU A 434 -16.73 -9.50 -12.61
N GLU A 435 -18.05 -9.54 -12.39
CA GLU A 435 -18.72 -9.26 -11.12
C GLU A 435 -18.05 -10.10 -10.03
N THR A 436 -16.96 -9.58 -9.49
CA THR A 436 -16.34 -10.08 -8.28
C THR A 436 -17.40 -9.97 -7.21
N GLY A 437 -17.87 -11.14 -6.77
CA GLY A 437 -19.04 -11.32 -5.90
C GLY A 437 -19.13 -10.30 -4.77
N ARG A 438 -20.38 -9.96 -4.42
CA ARG A 438 -20.72 -9.02 -3.35
C ARG A 438 -19.76 -9.16 -2.16
N GLY A 439 -19.02 -8.09 -1.89
CA GLY A 439 -18.25 -7.96 -0.66
C GLY A 439 -17.01 -7.08 -0.77
N GLN A 440 -16.25 -7.15 -1.87
CA GLN A 440 -14.99 -6.38 -1.98
C GLN A 440 -14.45 -6.26 -3.43
N GLY A 441 -15.26 -6.57 -4.44
CA GLY A 441 -14.92 -6.39 -5.86
C GLY A 441 -14.84 -4.90 -6.23
N ARG A 442 -13.70 -4.45 -6.77
CA ARG A 442 -13.51 -3.06 -7.17
C ARG A 442 -14.21 -2.83 -8.52
N SER A 443 -15.40 -2.22 -8.51
CA SER A 443 -16.07 -1.86 -9.76
C SER A 443 -15.19 -0.93 -10.59
N HIS A 444 -14.99 -1.28 -11.86
CA HIS A 444 -14.47 -0.36 -12.87
C HIS A 444 -15.41 0.86 -12.95
N GLY A 445 -14.85 2.05 -13.12
CA GLY A 445 -15.64 3.27 -13.27
C GLY A 445 -14.82 4.44 -13.78
N PHE A 446 -15.48 5.57 -13.97
CA PHE A 446 -14.86 6.83 -14.40
C PHE A 446 -15.10 7.91 -13.35
N SER A 447 -14.09 8.76 -13.10
CA SER A 447 -14.24 9.94 -12.25
C SER A 447 -14.94 11.09 -12.99
N LEU A 448 -16.11 10.83 -13.58
CA LEU A 448 -16.83 11.73 -14.48
C LEU A 448 -17.13 13.10 -13.85
N GLY A 449 -17.46 13.13 -12.56
CA GLY A 449 -17.72 14.38 -11.85
C GLY A 449 -16.50 15.30 -11.75
N GLN A 450 -15.30 14.72 -11.56
CA GLN A 450 -14.04 15.48 -11.55
C GLN A 450 -13.65 15.91 -12.96
N TRP A 451 -13.82 15.03 -13.95
CA TRP A 451 -13.55 15.34 -15.36
C TRP A 451 -14.43 16.49 -15.90
N LEU A 452 -15.70 16.56 -15.49
CA LEU A 452 -16.62 17.66 -15.82
C LEU A 452 -16.24 18.99 -15.15
N ALA A 453 -15.69 18.92 -13.94
CA ALA A 453 -15.26 20.09 -13.18
C ALA A 453 -13.91 20.64 -13.65
N ASP A 454 -13.09 19.79 -14.29
CA ASP A 454 -11.81 20.18 -14.87
C ASP A 454 -12.01 20.99 -16.16
N ASP A 455 -11.60 22.26 -16.14
CA ASP A 455 -11.68 23.19 -17.26
C ASP A 455 -10.32 23.38 -17.98
N ALA A 456 -9.30 22.55 -17.67
CA ALA A 456 -8.04 22.55 -18.40
C ALA A 456 -8.23 22.18 -19.89
N PRO A 457 -7.37 22.67 -20.80
CA PRO A 457 -7.49 22.38 -22.23
C PRO A 457 -7.27 20.89 -22.54
N GLY A 458 -7.73 20.44 -23.72
CA GLY A 458 -7.60 19.05 -24.17
C GLY A 458 -8.84 18.17 -23.90
N ARG A 459 -9.94 18.77 -23.44
CA ARG A 459 -11.21 18.05 -23.22
C ARG A 459 -11.75 17.46 -24.53
N ARG A 460 -12.02 16.16 -24.53
CA ARG A 460 -12.57 15.40 -25.66
C ARG A 460 -14.10 15.40 -25.66
N ASP A 461 -14.68 15.12 -26.82
CA ASP A 461 -16.14 15.03 -27.01
C ASP A 461 -16.72 13.66 -26.61
N LEU A 462 -15.85 12.68 -26.30
CA LEU A 462 -16.19 11.31 -25.90
C LEU A 462 -16.94 10.49 -26.97
N ALA A 463 -16.90 10.92 -28.24
CA ALA A 463 -17.62 10.25 -29.32
C ALA A 463 -17.09 8.84 -29.58
N ALA A 464 -15.78 8.62 -29.49
CA ALA A 464 -15.19 7.30 -29.71
C ALA A 464 -15.47 6.36 -28.53
N VAL A 465 -15.45 6.87 -27.30
CA VAL A 465 -15.86 6.12 -26.11
C VAL A 465 -17.32 5.66 -26.23
N ALA A 466 -18.22 6.56 -26.62
CA ALA A 466 -19.64 6.24 -26.77
C ALA A 466 -19.97 5.37 -27.99
N GLY A 467 -19.07 5.30 -28.97
CA GLY A 467 -19.17 4.40 -30.12
C GLY A 467 -18.75 2.96 -29.80
N HIS A 468 -17.99 2.74 -28.72
CA HIS A 468 -17.55 1.42 -28.31
C HIS A 468 -18.54 0.78 -27.31
N PRO A 469 -19.15 -0.39 -27.59
CA PRO A 469 -20.25 -0.94 -26.79
C PRO A 469 -19.93 -1.08 -25.28
N ALA A 470 -18.82 -1.73 -24.92
CA ALA A 470 -18.43 -1.95 -23.53
C ALA A 470 -18.21 -0.64 -22.75
N PHE A 471 -17.48 0.32 -23.34
CA PHE A 471 -17.20 1.61 -22.70
C PHE A 471 -18.42 2.53 -22.67
N ARG A 472 -19.32 2.46 -23.66
CA ARG A 472 -20.59 3.17 -23.66
C ARG A 472 -21.46 2.74 -22.48
N ASP A 473 -21.60 1.43 -22.26
CA ASP A 473 -22.36 0.90 -21.13
C ASP A 473 -21.74 1.31 -19.80
N LEU A 474 -20.41 1.23 -19.69
CA LEU A 474 -19.69 1.71 -18.51
C LEU A 474 -19.93 3.21 -18.26
N LEU A 475 -19.84 4.04 -19.29
CA LEU A 475 -20.08 5.48 -19.20
C LEU A 475 -21.53 5.80 -18.79
N ARG A 476 -22.52 5.09 -19.34
CA ARG A 476 -23.94 5.21 -18.95
C ARG A 476 -24.16 4.85 -17.47
N ARG A 477 -23.56 3.76 -16.98
CA ARG A 477 -23.62 3.38 -15.55
C ARG A 477 -23.03 4.47 -14.65
N ASN A 478 -21.90 5.07 -15.04
CA ASN A 478 -21.25 6.13 -14.27
C ASN A 478 -22.09 7.44 -14.23
N ILE A 479 -22.81 7.77 -15.30
CA ILE A 479 -23.75 8.90 -15.31
C ILE A 479 -24.80 8.74 -14.21
N GLY A 480 -25.43 7.57 -14.10
CA GLY A 480 -26.40 7.31 -13.03
C GLY A 480 -25.80 7.38 -11.62
N GLY A 481 -24.51 7.06 -11.47
CA GLY A 481 -23.77 7.17 -10.21
C GLY A 481 -23.58 8.60 -9.71
N LEU A 482 -23.55 9.61 -10.61
CA LEU A 482 -23.36 11.03 -10.25
C LEU A 482 -24.45 11.57 -9.30
N GLY A 483 -25.63 10.95 -9.30
CA GLY A 483 -26.75 11.33 -8.46
C GLY A 483 -26.76 10.70 -7.06
N ASN A 484 -26.11 9.56 -6.87
CA ASN A 484 -26.30 8.68 -5.70
C ASN A 484 -25.16 8.75 -4.66
N GLY A 485 -24.10 9.51 -4.92
CA GLY A 485 -22.93 9.60 -4.04
C GLY A 485 -23.12 10.55 -2.84
N ARG A 486 -22.97 10.04 -1.61
CA ARG A 486 -22.81 10.88 -0.41
C ARG A 486 -21.54 11.74 -0.57
N GLY A 487 -21.72 13.02 -0.92
CA GLY A 487 -20.62 14.00 -1.01
C GLY A 487 -19.99 14.19 -2.41
N GLN A 488 -20.49 13.52 -3.44
CA GLN A 488 -20.02 13.67 -4.84
C GLN A 488 -21.11 14.15 -5.81
N ARG A 489 -22.27 14.57 -5.29
CA ARG A 489 -23.33 15.15 -6.13
C ARG A 489 -22.79 16.37 -6.88
N LEU A 490 -22.94 16.37 -8.20
CA LEU A 490 -22.62 17.53 -9.01
C LEU A 490 -23.43 18.75 -8.56
N SER A 491 -22.80 19.92 -8.57
CA SER A 491 -23.51 21.19 -8.43
C SER A 491 -24.46 21.41 -9.62
N ASP A 492 -25.41 22.32 -9.49
CA ASP A 492 -26.34 22.67 -10.58
C ASP A 492 -25.57 23.12 -11.84
N ALA A 493 -24.46 23.84 -11.66
CA ALA A 493 -23.55 24.21 -12.76
C ALA A 493 -22.88 22.98 -13.40
N GLY A 494 -22.48 21.98 -12.60
CA GLY A 494 -21.95 20.71 -13.10
C GLY A 494 -23.00 19.89 -13.87
N MET A 495 -24.26 19.91 -13.42
CA MET A 495 -25.38 19.29 -14.14
C MET A 495 -25.66 20.00 -15.47
N ALA A 496 -25.60 21.34 -15.50
CA ALA A 496 -25.72 22.09 -16.76
C ALA A 496 -24.59 21.75 -17.75
N LYS A 497 -23.34 21.62 -17.27
CA LYS A 497 -22.21 21.15 -18.10
C LYS A 497 -22.44 19.74 -18.66
N LEU A 498 -23.03 18.84 -17.87
CA LEU A 498 -23.39 17.49 -18.31
C LEU A 498 -24.47 17.53 -19.41
N ALA A 499 -25.52 18.32 -19.20
CA ALA A 499 -26.64 18.49 -20.13
C ALA A 499 -26.25 19.18 -21.45
N ALA A 500 -25.29 20.11 -21.42
CA ALA A 500 -24.80 20.81 -22.60
C ALA A 500 -23.81 20.00 -23.44
N HIS A 501 -23.28 18.89 -22.92
CA HIS A 501 -22.24 18.12 -23.60
C HIS A 501 -22.83 17.21 -24.68
N PRO A 502 -22.29 17.18 -25.92
CA PRO A 502 -22.94 16.55 -27.07
C PRO A 502 -23.18 15.04 -26.89
N VAL A 503 -22.20 14.30 -26.38
CA VAL A 503 -22.33 12.84 -26.20
C VAL A 503 -23.01 12.47 -24.88
N LEU A 504 -22.55 13.04 -23.77
CA LEU A 504 -23.10 12.78 -22.44
C LEU A 504 -24.59 13.16 -22.31
N SER A 505 -25.08 14.19 -23.00
CA SER A 505 -26.50 14.55 -22.98
C SER A 505 -27.39 13.47 -23.62
N VAL A 506 -26.91 12.80 -24.67
CA VAL A 506 -27.60 11.67 -25.30
C VAL A 506 -27.65 10.47 -24.35
N LEU A 507 -26.51 10.12 -23.74
CA LEU A 507 -26.45 9.02 -22.76
C LEU A 507 -27.27 9.33 -21.50
N LEU A 508 -27.28 10.58 -21.06
CA LEU A 508 -28.12 11.04 -19.96
C LEU A 508 -29.59 10.93 -20.33
N ARG A 509 -30.00 11.31 -21.55
CA ARG A 509 -31.38 11.14 -22.04
C ARG A 509 -31.79 9.68 -22.00
N GLU A 510 -31.00 8.79 -22.58
CA GLU A 510 -31.27 7.34 -22.58
C GLU A 510 -31.43 6.79 -21.15
N TRP A 511 -30.54 7.19 -20.24
CA TRP A 511 -30.59 6.77 -18.85
C TRP A 511 -31.83 7.33 -18.13
N LEU A 512 -32.15 8.62 -18.30
CA LEU A 512 -33.34 9.26 -17.72
C LEU A 512 -34.63 8.64 -18.23
N THR A 513 -34.73 8.34 -19.53
CA THR A 513 -35.87 7.63 -20.11
C THR A 513 -36.03 6.26 -19.47
N GLY A 514 -34.96 5.48 -19.35
CA GLY A 514 -35.02 4.18 -18.66
C GLY A 514 -35.45 4.28 -17.19
N CYS A 515 -35.01 5.32 -16.48
CA CYS A 515 -35.48 5.57 -15.10
C CYS A 515 -36.95 6.00 -15.05
N ALA A 516 -37.45 6.78 -16.00
CA ALA A 516 -38.86 7.15 -16.10
C ALA A 516 -39.75 5.95 -16.47
N GLU A 517 -39.27 5.06 -17.34
CA GLU A 517 -39.93 3.78 -17.62
C GLU A 517 -40.00 2.90 -16.36
N GLN A 518 -38.92 2.82 -15.58
CA GLN A 518 -38.93 2.11 -14.29
C GLN A 518 -39.89 2.75 -13.28
N TYR A 519 -39.97 4.08 -13.26
CA TYR A 519 -40.91 4.82 -12.42
C TYR A 519 -42.36 4.47 -12.78
N THR A 520 -42.71 4.52 -14.07
CA THR A 520 -44.07 4.21 -14.55
C THR A 520 -44.42 2.72 -14.48
N ALA A 521 -43.42 1.83 -14.57
CA ALA A 521 -43.58 0.39 -14.40
C ALA A 521 -43.61 -0.06 -12.92
N ALA A 522 -43.40 0.85 -11.97
CA ALA A 522 -43.39 0.51 -10.55
C ALA A 522 -44.73 -0.12 -10.12
N ARG A 523 -44.65 -1.26 -9.43
CA ARG A 523 -45.84 -2.00 -8.94
C ARG A 523 -46.29 -1.57 -7.53
N GLY A 524 -45.51 -0.72 -6.86
CA GLY A 524 -45.87 -0.14 -5.55
C GLY A 524 -45.00 1.08 -5.20
N LEU A 525 -45.40 1.81 -4.16
CA LEU A 525 -44.71 3.04 -3.73
C LEU A 525 -43.22 2.86 -3.39
N PRO A 526 -42.73 1.74 -2.80
CA PRO A 526 -41.30 1.55 -2.58
C PRO A 526 -40.50 1.53 -3.88
N GLY A 527 -40.98 0.81 -4.90
CA GLY A 527 -40.37 0.79 -6.22
C GLY A 527 -40.39 2.16 -6.90
N LEU A 528 -41.52 2.86 -6.80
CA LEU A 528 -41.67 4.24 -7.28
C LEU A 528 -40.67 5.17 -6.61
N ARG A 529 -40.52 5.09 -5.28
CA ARG A 529 -39.58 5.87 -4.47
C ARG A 529 -38.13 5.60 -4.88
N ILE A 530 -37.77 4.34 -5.14
CA ILE A 530 -36.43 3.98 -5.62
C ILE A 530 -36.15 4.66 -6.96
N ALA A 531 -37.05 4.52 -7.94
CA ALA A 531 -36.91 5.16 -9.25
C ALA A 531 -36.87 6.71 -9.12
N LEU A 532 -37.73 7.30 -8.29
CA LEU A 532 -37.75 8.74 -8.03
C LEU A 532 -36.45 9.23 -7.39
N ASN A 533 -35.90 8.48 -6.43
CA ASN A 533 -34.65 8.83 -5.77
C ASN A 533 -33.47 8.82 -6.75
N GLN A 534 -33.48 7.93 -7.75
CA GLN A 534 -32.48 7.94 -8.82
C GLN A 534 -32.62 9.17 -9.73
N LEU A 535 -33.85 9.63 -9.99
CA LEU A 535 -34.15 10.80 -10.83
C LEU A 535 -33.95 12.15 -10.11
N SER A 536 -34.20 12.21 -8.80
CA SER A 536 -34.17 13.44 -7.98
C SER A 536 -32.88 14.29 -8.12
N PRO A 537 -31.68 13.69 -8.25
CA PRO A 537 -30.45 14.44 -8.49
C PRO A 537 -30.47 15.25 -9.79
N PHE A 538 -31.17 14.78 -10.81
CA PHE A 538 -31.20 15.33 -12.17
C PHE A 538 -32.40 16.24 -12.44
N ARG A 539 -33.19 16.58 -11.40
CA ARG A 539 -34.39 17.42 -11.52
C ARG A 539 -34.18 18.75 -12.27
N ALA A 540 -32.97 19.31 -12.19
CA ALA A 540 -32.65 20.60 -12.79
C ALA A 540 -32.46 20.54 -14.31
N VAL A 541 -32.26 19.34 -14.87
CA VAL A 541 -31.91 19.15 -16.29
C VAL A 541 -32.83 18.17 -17.02
N VAL A 542 -33.66 17.40 -16.29
CA VAL A 542 -34.50 16.35 -16.89
C VAL A 542 -35.48 16.88 -17.94
N ALA A 543 -36.10 18.04 -17.72
CA ALA A 543 -37.05 18.63 -18.67
C ALA A 543 -36.37 19.06 -19.98
N ASP A 544 -35.15 19.59 -19.90
CA ASP A 544 -34.40 20.06 -21.07
C ASP A 544 -33.76 18.89 -21.84
N VAL A 545 -33.19 17.92 -21.12
CA VAL A 545 -32.45 16.81 -21.72
C VAL A 545 -33.37 15.71 -22.21
N ALA A 546 -34.42 15.39 -21.45
CA ALA A 546 -35.33 14.28 -21.70
C ALA A 546 -36.81 14.71 -21.49
N PRO A 547 -37.36 15.58 -22.36
CA PRO A 547 -38.72 16.11 -22.21
C PRO A 547 -39.79 15.03 -22.19
N GLU A 548 -39.61 13.95 -22.96
CA GLU A 548 -40.52 12.79 -22.93
C GLU A 548 -40.51 12.07 -21.58
N ALA A 549 -39.33 11.90 -20.98
CA ALA A 549 -39.21 11.31 -19.64
C ALA A 549 -39.87 12.22 -18.59
N ALA A 550 -39.67 13.54 -18.68
CA ALA A 550 -40.34 14.49 -17.80
C ALA A 550 -41.88 14.42 -17.92
N ARG A 551 -42.39 14.35 -19.16
CA ARG A 551 -43.81 14.19 -19.44
C ARG A 551 -44.37 12.88 -18.87
N LEU A 552 -43.64 11.76 -19.01
CA LEU A 552 -44.03 10.48 -18.41
C LEU A 552 -44.14 10.55 -16.88
N LEU A 553 -43.24 11.28 -16.22
CA LEU A 553 -43.28 11.46 -14.76
C LEU A 553 -44.46 12.34 -14.32
N GLU A 554 -44.79 13.38 -15.09
CA GLU A 554 -45.89 14.31 -14.80
C GLU A 554 -47.27 13.69 -15.05
N GLU A 555 -47.42 12.92 -16.14
CA GLU A 555 -48.68 12.26 -16.51
C GLU A 555 -48.98 11.00 -15.68
N HIS A 556 -48.02 10.48 -14.91
CA HIS A 556 -48.21 9.25 -14.15
C HIS A 556 -49.07 9.48 -12.90
N ASP A 557 -50.31 8.97 -12.94
CA ASP A 557 -51.21 9.00 -11.79
C ASP A 557 -50.75 8.05 -10.68
N VAL A 558 -50.27 8.63 -9.59
CA VAL A 558 -49.79 7.89 -8.40
C VAL A 558 -50.95 7.41 -7.52
N VAL A 559 -52.17 7.93 -7.67
CA VAL A 559 -53.31 7.61 -6.79
C VAL A 559 -53.70 6.12 -6.86
N PRO A 560 -53.84 5.48 -8.03
CA PRO A 560 -54.09 4.04 -8.13
C PRO A 560 -52.97 3.21 -7.51
N LEU A 561 -51.72 3.64 -7.66
CA LEU A 561 -50.56 2.95 -7.11
C LEU A 561 -50.51 3.04 -5.58
N LEU A 562 -50.81 4.21 -5.02
CA LEU A 562 -50.98 4.41 -3.57
C LEU A 562 -52.11 3.54 -3.04
N ALA A 563 -53.29 3.57 -3.66
CA ALA A 563 -54.42 2.74 -3.27
C ALA A 563 -54.09 1.23 -3.35
N ALA A 564 -53.41 0.79 -4.40
CA ALA A 564 -52.96 -0.60 -4.52
C ALA A 564 -51.95 -0.96 -3.42
N THR A 565 -50.96 -0.10 -3.18
CA THR A 565 -49.93 -0.31 -2.14
C THR A 565 -50.55 -0.39 -0.74
N LEU A 566 -51.49 0.50 -0.42
CA LEU A 566 -52.20 0.46 0.87
C LEU A 566 -53.09 -0.78 1.00
N ARG A 567 -53.75 -1.23 -0.08
CA ARG A 567 -54.54 -2.48 -0.06
C ARG A 567 -53.69 -3.73 0.08
N THR A 568 -52.44 -3.70 -0.38
CA THR A 568 -51.48 -4.80 -0.18
C THR A 568 -50.86 -4.80 1.21
N GLY A 569 -51.10 -3.77 2.01
CA GLY A 569 -50.50 -3.53 3.32
C GLY A 569 -49.14 -2.83 3.22
N VAL A 570 -48.80 -2.03 4.23
CA VAL A 570 -47.48 -1.41 4.40
C VAL A 570 -46.70 -2.05 5.55
N PHE A 571 -45.37 -1.95 5.54
CA PHE A 571 -44.53 -2.52 6.61
C PHE A 571 -44.89 -1.97 8.00
N ASP A 572 -45.35 -0.73 8.10
CA ASP A 572 -45.78 -0.10 9.36
C ASP A 572 -47.01 -0.81 9.98
N GLU A 573 -47.78 -1.58 9.20
CA GLU A 573 -48.88 -2.40 9.71
C GLU A 573 -48.38 -3.65 10.45
N LEU A 574 -47.13 -4.08 10.20
CA LEU A 574 -46.49 -5.24 10.82
C LEU A 574 -45.82 -4.90 12.16
N GLY A 575 -46.32 -3.85 12.83
CA GLY A 575 -45.68 -3.17 13.96
C GLY A 575 -45.01 -4.08 14.99
N TRP A 576 -43.89 -3.63 15.53
CA TRP A 576 -43.13 -4.34 16.54
C TRP A 576 -43.03 -3.43 17.77
N PRO A 577 -44.02 -3.44 18.67
CA PRO A 577 -44.18 -2.41 19.70
C PRO A 577 -42.91 -2.17 20.52
N ALA A 578 -42.25 -3.24 20.97
CA ALA A 578 -41.00 -3.13 21.74
C ALA A 578 -39.85 -2.48 20.94
N LEU A 579 -39.77 -2.72 19.63
CA LEU A 579 -38.77 -2.13 18.75
C LEU A 579 -39.09 -0.65 18.50
N ASP A 580 -40.34 -0.35 18.18
CA ASP A 580 -40.82 0.99 17.86
C ASP A 580 -40.64 1.94 19.05
N GLU A 581 -41.05 1.52 20.25
CA GLU A 581 -40.89 2.28 21.49
C GLU A 581 -39.39 2.50 21.82
N THR A 582 -38.57 1.45 21.72
CA THR A 582 -37.14 1.54 22.01
C THR A 582 -36.41 2.41 20.99
N TYR A 583 -36.78 2.34 19.70
CA TYR A 583 -36.21 3.17 18.66
C TYR A 583 -36.56 4.65 18.89
N ALA A 584 -37.82 4.95 19.21
CA ALA A 584 -38.25 6.32 19.52
C ALA A 584 -37.50 6.90 20.74
N GLU A 585 -37.30 6.10 21.79
CA GLU A 585 -36.50 6.45 22.97
C GLU A 585 -35.06 6.82 22.57
N LEU A 586 -34.36 5.93 21.86
CA LEU A 586 -32.96 6.13 21.46
C LEU A 586 -32.79 7.28 20.45
N ALA A 587 -33.76 7.48 19.55
CA ALA A 587 -33.73 8.57 18.58
C ALA A 587 -33.86 9.94 19.26
N ALA A 588 -34.76 10.08 20.25
CA ALA A 588 -34.94 11.31 21.01
C ALA A 588 -33.67 11.69 21.81
N GLU A 589 -32.97 10.69 22.37
CA GLU A 589 -31.68 10.90 23.02
C GLU A 589 -30.60 11.38 22.06
N ALA A 590 -30.47 10.71 20.91
CA ALA A 590 -29.48 11.05 19.91
C ALA A 590 -29.69 12.46 19.33
N ASP A 591 -30.95 12.86 19.12
CA ASP A 591 -31.32 14.22 18.73
C ASP A 591 -30.94 15.25 19.79
N THR A 592 -31.19 14.94 21.07
CA THR A 592 -30.84 15.83 22.19
C THR A 592 -29.32 16.00 22.31
N ALA A 593 -28.54 14.93 22.12
CA ALA A 593 -27.09 14.97 22.12
C ALA A 593 -26.53 15.78 20.93
N SER A 594 -27.11 15.62 19.73
CA SER A 594 -26.69 16.36 18.53
C SER A 594 -26.95 17.87 18.64
N ARG A 595 -27.98 18.31 19.36
CA ARG A 595 -28.25 19.75 19.59
C ARG A 595 -27.27 20.42 20.55
N ARG A 596 -26.54 19.65 21.39
CA ARG A 596 -25.63 20.16 22.42
C ARG A 596 -24.17 20.28 21.96
N GLY A 597 -23.81 19.79 20.77
CA GLY A 597 -22.46 19.87 20.23
C GLY A 597 -22.46 20.00 18.70
N ASN A 598 -21.36 20.49 18.12
CA ASN A 598 -21.17 20.62 16.66
C ASN A 598 -21.08 19.28 15.89
N ASN A 599 -21.60 18.19 16.46
CA ASN A 599 -21.50 16.86 15.88
C ASN A 599 -22.70 16.55 14.99
N ARG A 600 -22.39 16.14 13.74
CA ARG A 600 -23.33 15.63 12.74
C ARG A 600 -24.28 14.61 13.38
N SER A 601 -25.54 14.58 12.91
CA SER A 601 -26.61 13.76 13.49
C SER A 601 -26.17 12.33 13.77
N GLN A 602 -26.17 11.95 15.05
CA GLN A 602 -26.09 10.57 15.48
C GLN A 602 -27.48 9.98 15.22
N ASN A 603 -27.59 9.02 14.29
CA ASN A 603 -28.83 8.27 14.14
C ASN A 603 -28.67 6.95 14.92
N VAL A 604 -29.78 6.37 15.35
CA VAL A 604 -29.80 5.04 15.97
C VAL A 604 -29.26 4.00 14.98
N GLY A 605 -28.23 3.26 15.40
CA GLY A 605 -27.69 2.13 14.65
C GLY A 605 -28.57 0.89 14.82
N VAL A 606 -28.62 0.04 13.79
CA VAL A 606 -29.40 -1.21 13.80
C VAL A 606 -28.52 -2.35 13.32
N THR A 607 -28.42 -3.42 14.12
CA THR A 607 -27.67 -4.65 13.80
C THR A 607 -28.58 -5.86 13.94
N GLY A 608 -28.52 -6.80 12.99
CA GLY A 608 -29.33 -8.02 13.04
C GLY A 608 -28.81 -9.06 14.05
N ALA A 609 -29.71 -9.69 14.81
CA ALA A 609 -29.38 -10.73 15.79
C ALA A 609 -30.54 -11.74 15.96
N TRP A 610 -31.00 -12.35 14.85
CA TRP A 610 -32.21 -13.20 14.79
C TRP A 610 -32.47 -14.08 16.02
N PRO A 611 -33.69 -14.10 16.59
CA PRO A 611 -34.88 -13.39 16.17
C PRO A 611 -34.94 -11.93 16.66
N ALA A 612 -33.85 -11.41 17.24
CA ALA A 612 -33.78 -10.06 17.78
C ALA A 612 -33.11 -9.05 16.83
N LEU A 613 -33.29 -7.76 17.13
CA LEU A 613 -32.51 -6.65 16.58
C LEU A 613 -31.77 -5.93 17.71
N ILE A 614 -30.56 -5.46 17.41
CA ILE A 614 -29.77 -4.64 18.33
C ILE A 614 -29.85 -3.19 17.86
N LEU A 615 -30.48 -2.35 18.67
CA LEU A 615 -30.51 -0.90 18.50
C LEU A 615 -29.37 -0.28 19.32
N ASN A 616 -28.67 0.72 18.77
CA ASN A 616 -27.58 1.35 19.52
C ASN A 616 -27.41 2.85 19.24
N THR A 617 -26.90 3.56 20.24
CA THR A 617 -26.27 4.88 20.12
C THR A 617 -24.77 4.72 20.42
N LEU A 618 -24.05 5.83 20.65
CA LEU A 618 -22.68 5.77 21.21
C LEU A 618 -22.66 5.47 22.71
N GLU A 619 -23.80 5.59 23.39
CA GLU A 619 -23.91 5.45 24.85
C GLU A 619 -24.62 4.17 25.29
N ARG A 620 -25.56 3.66 24.50
CA ARG A 620 -26.40 2.52 24.88
C ARG A 620 -26.58 1.55 23.72
N ALA A 621 -26.75 0.27 24.03
CA ALA A 621 -27.21 -0.75 23.11
C ALA A 621 -28.37 -1.52 23.74
N VAL A 622 -29.42 -1.78 22.97
CA VAL A 622 -30.64 -2.46 23.41
C VAL A 622 -30.94 -3.60 22.45
N VAL A 623 -31.09 -4.81 22.98
CA VAL A 623 -31.46 -6.00 22.21
C VAL A 623 -32.96 -6.19 22.35
N VAL A 624 -33.68 -6.10 21.23
CA VAL A 624 -35.13 -6.20 21.16
C VAL A 624 -35.50 -7.53 20.50
N GLY A 625 -36.14 -8.42 21.25
CA GLY A 625 -36.66 -9.70 20.78
C GLY A 625 -38.14 -9.62 20.39
N PRO A 626 -38.71 -10.73 19.88
CA PRO A 626 -40.07 -10.75 19.34
C PRO A 626 -41.14 -10.27 20.33
N GLU A 627 -41.05 -10.70 21.59
CA GLU A 627 -42.05 -10.40 22.63
C GLU A 627 -41.68 -9.21 23.53
N GLY A 628 -40.48 -8.64 23.37
CA GLY A 628 -40.01 -7.58 24.26
C GLY A 628 -38.51 -7.34 24.22
N VAL A 629 -38.05 -6.42 25.07
CA VAL A 629 -36.61 -6.12 25.23
C VAL A 629 -35.91 -7.25 25.98
N LEU A 630 -34.88 -7.83 25.36
CA LEU A 630 -34.08 -8.92 25.93
C LEU A 630 -32.91 -8.40 26.78
N LEU A 631 -32.31 -7.26 26.40
CA LEU A 631 -31.16 -6.68 27.10
C LEU A 631 -31.10 -5.16 26.92
N ARG A 632 -30.83 -4.41 27.99
CA ARG A 632 -30.41 -3.00 27.94
C ARG A 632 -28.99 -2.90 28.47
N HIS A 633 -28.09 -2.31 27.70
CA HIS A 633 -26.67 -2.20 28.07
C HIS A 633 -26.13 -0.78 27.85
N THR A 634 -25.47 -0.22 28.85
CA THR A 634 -24.71 1.03 28.72
C THR A 634 -23.31 0.74 28.23
N LEU A 635 -22.91 1.38 27.12
CA LEU A 635 -21.62 1.17 26.47
C LEU A 635 -20.47 1.77 27.29
N ARG A 636 -19.33 1.08 27.29
CA ARG A 636 -18.08 1.50 27.93
C ARG A 636 -17.01 1.77 26.87
N LEU A 637 -17.33 2.63 25.91
CA LEU A 637 -16.40 3.01 24.85
C LEU A 637 -15.38 4.05 25.36
N PRO A 638 -14.08 3.93 25.03
CA PRO A 638 -13.08 4.95 25.37
C PRO A 638 -13.41 6.33 24.79
N PRO A 639 -13.06 7.44 25.46
CA PRO A 639 -13.27 8.80 24.94
C PRO A 639 -12.50 9.09 23.65
N SER A 640 -11.39 8.38 23.42
CA SER A 640 -10.57 8.42 22.21
C SER A 640 -11.18 7.69 21.02
N THR A 641 -12.31 7.01 21.20
CA THR A 641 -13.02 6.34 20.11
C THR A 641 -13.58 7.39 19.17
N ASP A 642 -12.80 7.64 18.11
CA ASP A 642 -13.15 8.58 17.06
C ASP A 642 -14.59 8.34 16.58
N GLN A 643 -15.40 9.39 16.54
CA GLN A 643 -16.79 9.38 16.10
C GLN A 643 -16.99 8.83 14.68
N TRP A 644 -15.92 8.77 13.88
CA TRP A 644 -15.93 8.14 12.56
C TRP A 644 -15.86 6.60 12.62
N ARG A 645 -15.37 6.03 13.74
CA ARG A 645 -15.30 4.57 13.98
C ARG A 645 -16.62 4.10 14.56
N THR A 646 -17.21 3.10 13.93
CA THR A 646 -18.52 2.58 14.32
C THR A 646 -18.33 1.30 15.15
N PRO A 647 -18.94 1.19 16.35
CA PRO A 647 -18.91 -0.05 17.12
C PRO A 647 -19.73 -1.14 16.41
N ALA A 648 -19.30 -2.39 16.57
CA ALA A 648 -20.01 -3.57 16.08
C ALA A 648 -20.52 -4.40 17.27
N PHE A 649 -21.64 -5.11 17.05
CA PHE A 649 -22.35 -5.83 18.10
C PHE A 649 -22.65 -7.27 17.69
N ARG A 650 -22.53 -8.22 18.62
CA ARG A 650 -23.04 -9.60 18.48
C ARG A 650 -23.80 -9.97 19.75
N PHE A 651 -24.98 -10.54 19.61
CA PHE A 651 -25.77 -11.03 20.75
C PHE A 651 -25.84 -12.55 20.70
N VAL A 652 -25.30 -13.21 21.72
CA VAL A 652 -25.08 -14.67 21.80
C VAL A 652 -25.40 -15.13 23.21
N ASP A 653 -26.21 -16.17 23.37
CA ASP A 653 -26.50 -16.80 24.68
C ASP A 653 -26.92 -15.82 25.79
N GLY A 654 -27.64 -14.76 25.43
CA GLY A 654 -28.09 -13.72 26.37
C GLY A 654 -27.06 -12.62 26.66
N GLU A 655 -25.86 -12.70 26.11
CA GLU A 655 -24.79 -11.71 26.27
C GLU A 655 -24.53 -10.91 24.99
N LEU A 656 -24.18 -9.63 25.16
CA LEU A 656 -23.82 -8.72 24.08
C LEU A 656 -22.29 -8.54 24.05
N LEU A 657 -21.67 -8.96 22.95
CA LEU A 657 -20.30 -8.60 22.61
C LEU A 657 -20.28 -7.23 21.93
N VAL A 658 -19.55 -6.29 22.52
CA VAL A 658 -19.31 -4.94 21.99
C VAL A 658 -17.89 -4.87 21.43
N ILE A 659 -17.74 -4.38 20.20
CA ILE A 659 -16.47 -4.37 19.46
C ILE A 659 -16.20 -2.98 18.89
N TRP A 660 -14.99 -2.47 19.00
CA TRP A 660 -14.58 -1.20 18.41
C TRP A 660 -13.11 -1.23 17.96
N TRP A 661 -12.70 -0.22 17.19
CA TRP A 661 -11.32 -0.06 16.74
C TRP A 661 -10.56 0.95 17.61
N GLU A 662 -9.40 0.56 18.12
CA GLU A 662 -8.49 1.39 18.92
C GLU A 662 -7.05 1.11 18.51
N ASP A 663 -6.27 2.17 18.20
CA ASP A 663 -4.85 2.08 17.81
C ASP A 663 -4.51 1.02 16.74
N GLY A 664 -5.41 0.83 15.77
CA GLY A 664 -5.23 -0.14 14.68
C GLY A 664 -5.52 -1.59 15.05
N ASN A 665 -6.06 -1.84 16.25
CA ASN A 665 -6.51 -3.16 16.70
C ASN A 665 -8.02 -3.14 16.98
N GLN A 666 -8.67 -4.31 16.87
CA GLN A 666 -10.03 -4.49 17.35
C GLN A 666 -10.01 -4.82 18.83
N ARG A 667 -10.79 -4.07 19.61
CA ARG A 667 -11.02 -4.29 21.04
C ARG A 667 -12.47 -4.67 21.26
N GLY A 668 -12.73 -5.42 22.31
CA GLY A 668 -14.08 -5.79 22.67
C GLY A 668 -14.23 -6.20 24.12
N TYR A 669 -15.46 -6.25 24.58
CA TYR A 669 -15.84 -6.81 25.88
C TYR A 669 -17.22 -7.48 25.78
N TRP A 670 -17.47 -8.44 26.67
CA TRP A 670 -18.80 -9.04 26.84
C TRP A 670 -19.61 -8.28 27.89
N SER A 671 -20.91 -8.09 27.66
CA SER A 671 -21.77 -7.25 28.50
C SER A 671 -21.85 -7.70 29.97
N HIS A 672 -21.61 -8.99 30.26
CA HIS A 672 -21.56 -9.50 31.63
C HIS A 672 -20.27 -9.09 32.37
N ARG A 673 -19.19 -8.79 31.64
CA ARG A 673 -17.90 -8.33 32.17
C ARG A 673 -17.39 -7.12 31.39
N PRO A 674 -18.06 -5.96 31.49
CA PRO A 674 -17.74 -4.80 30.66
C PRO A 674 -16.40 -4.13 31.00
N ALA A 675 -15.78 -4.50 32.12
CA ALA A 675 -14.43 -4.06 32.50
C ALA A 675 -13.32 -4.92 31.87
N ASP A 676 -13.64 -6.14 31.44
CA ASP A 676 -12.67 -7.10 30.90
C ASP A 676 -12.49 -6.88 29.39
N VAL A 677 -11.77 -5.82 29.03
CA VAL A 677 -11.49 -5.49 27.63
C VAL A 677 -10.38 -6.39 27.07
N PHE A 678 -10.64 -7.03 25.94
CA PHE A 678 -9.68 -7.88 25.24
C PHE A 678 -9.46 -7.44 23.78
N THR A 679 -8.36 -7.91 23.20
CA THR A 679 -8.12 -7.79 21.75
C THR A 679 -8.94 -8.85 21.03
N VAL A 680 -9.81 -8.43 20.11
CA VAL A 680 -10.65 -9.36 19.34
C VAL A 680 -9.83 -9.94 18.20
N GLY A 681 -9.68 -11.26 18.18
CA GLY A 681 -9.02 -11.99 17.09
C GLY A 681 -10.01 -12.42 15.99
N GLY A 682 -9.49 -12.99 14.90
CA GLY A 682 -10.30 -13.60 13.85
C GLY A 682 -10.80 -12.60 12.82
N GLU A 683 -12.08 -12.72 12.44
CA GLU A 683 -12.68 -11.90 11.40
C GLU A 683 -12.69 -10.40 11.75
N GLN A 684 -12.31 -9.57 10.79
CA GLN A 684 -12.19 -8.13 10.97
C GLN A 684 -13.53 -7.44 10.68
N THR A 685 -14.01 -6.65 11.63
CA THR A 685 -15.21 -5.82 11.47
C THR A 685 -14.86 -4.53 10.71
N PRO A 686 -15.76 -3.99 9.87
CA PRO A 686 -15.50 -2.75 9.14
C PRO A 686 -15.06 -1.62 10.06
N ARG A 687 -13.94 -0.97 9.72
CA ARG A 687 -13.38 0.15 10.50
C ARG A 687 -14.17 1.45 10.33
N TRP A 688 -14.83 1.59 9.18
CA TRP A 688 -15.56 2.79 8.76
C TRP A 688 -16.89 2.38 8.15
N GLY A 689 -17.89 3.25 8.26
CA GLY A 689 -19.24 3.01 7.74
C GLY A 689 -20.23 2.70 8.87
N ARG A 690 -21.52 2.93 8.59
CA ARG A 690 -22.59 2.68 9.57
C ARG A 690 -22.91 1.18 9.61
N PRO A 691 -23.40 0.62 10.74
CA PRO A 691 -23.95 -0.72 10.74
C PRO A 691 -25.19 -0.66 9.84
N SER A 692 -25.13 -1.35 8.69
CA SER A 692 -26.31 -1.61 7.88
C SER A 692 -26.91 -2.93 8.33
N LEU A 693 -28.24 -3.05 8.27
CA LEU A 693 -28.91 -4.34 8.29
C LEU A 693 -28.29 -5.19 7.16
N SER A 694 -27.42 -6.11 7.54
CA SER A 694 -26.79 -7.07 6.62
C SER A 694 -27.74 -8.25 6.45
N ASP A 695 -27.80 -8.81 5.24
CA ASP A 695 -28.47 -10.09 4.96
C ASP A 695 -27.74 -11.27 5.65
N GLU A 696 -26.56 -11.03 6.24
CA GLU A 696 -25.78 -12.00 7.03
C GLU A 696 -26.40 -12.22 8.42
N VAL A 697 -27.54 -12.89 8.44
CA VAL A 697 -28.22 -13.30 9.66
C VAL A 697 -27.47 -14.47 10.31
N CYS A 698 -27.06 -14.32 11.58
CA CYS A 698 -26.60 -15.45 12.40
C CYS A 698 -27.80 -16.14 13.05
N VAL A 699 -27.79 -17.45 13.24
CA VAL A 699 -28.93 -18.24 13.78
C VAL A 699 -28.58 -18.84 15.16
N PRO A 700 -29.45 -18.76 16.18
CA PRO A 700 -29.19 -19.42 17.47
C PRO A 700 -29.23 -20.94 17.34
N LEU A 701 -28.31 -21.62 18.03
CA LEU A 701 -28.23 -23.09 18.05
C LEU A 701 -28.94 -23.68 19.28
N PRO A 702 -29.61 -24.84 19.17
CA PRO A 702 -30.30 -25.47 20.30
C PRO A 702 -29.40 -25.78 21.51
N GLY A 703 -28.11 -26.03 21.27
CA GLY A 703 -27.11 -26.32 22.32
C GLY A 703 -26.37 -25.10 22.87
N GLY A 704 -26.84 -23.88 22.55
CA GLY A 704 -26.11 -22.64 22.82
C GLY A 704 -25.14 -22.28 21.69
N GLY A 705 -24.77 -21.01 21.63
CA GLY A 705 -24.00 -20.40 20.57
C GLY A 705 -24.84 -20.02 19.35
N ARG A 706 -24.16 -19.44 18.36
CA ARG A 706 -24.78 -18.96 17.12
C ARG A 706 -24.02 -19.39 15.88
N ALA A 707 -24.77 -19.90 14.91
CA ALA A 707 -24.30 -20.22 13.58
C ALA A 707 -24.01 -18.93 12.80
N THR A 708 -22.76 -18.72 12.39
CA THR A 708 -22.31 -17.54 11.64
C THR A 708 -21.97 -17.82 10.18
N GLY A 709 -22.07 -19.09 9.73
CA GLY A 709 -21.52 -19.57 8.46
C GLY A 709 -20.05 -20.00 8.56
N GLY A 710 -19.39 -19.70 9.67
CA GLY A 710 -18.16 -20.33 10.13
C GLY A 710 -18.43 -21.30 11.29
N LYS A 711 -17.47 -21.41 12.20
CA LYS A 711 -17.67 -22.08 13.49
C LYS A 711 -18.67 -21.29 14.34
N ALA A 712 -19.45 -21.97 15.18
CA ALA A 712 -20.36 -21.32 16.11
C ALA A 712 -19.63 -20.34 17.03
N LEU A 713 -20.23 -19.16 17.23
CA LEU A 713 -19.79 -18.16 18.20
C LEU A 713 -20.51 -18.40 19.52
N HIS A 714 -19.78 -18.47 20.63
CA HIS A 714 -20.31 -18.64 21.98
C HIS A 714 -20.03 -17.41 22.87
N ALA A 715 -20.84 -17.23 23.91
CA ALA A 715 -20.56 -16.21 24.92
C ALA A 715 -19.19 -16.46 25.58
N GLY A 716 -18.40 -15.39 25.72
CA GLY A 716 -17.04 -15.45 26.25
C GLY A 716 -15.94 -15.64 25.19
N ASP A 717 -16.27 -15.97 23.94
CA ASP A 717 -15.28 -16.09 22.88
C ASP A 717 -14.58 -14.74 22.62
N THR A 718 -13.26 -14.79 22.38
CA THR A 718 -12.44 -13.61 22.09
C THR A 718 -11.97 -13.56 20.62
N THR A 719 -12.29 -14.58 19.84
CA THR A 719 -11.93 -14.71 18.43
C THR A 719 -13.19 -14.88 17.60
N LEU A 720 -13.45 -13.97 16.66
CA LEU A 720 -14.63 -14.04 15.81
C LEU A 720 -14.45 -15.09 14.71
N PRO A 721 -15.43 -16.00 14.53
CA PRO A 721 -15.47 -16.88 13.37
C PRO A 721 -15.81 -16.05 12.12
N PRO A 722 -15.46 -16.54 10.91
CA PRO A 722 -15.92 -15.94 9.66
C PRO A 722 -17.46 -15.86 9.62
N GLN A 723 -17.96 -14.77 9.06
CA GLN A 723 -19.37 -14.48 8.91
C GLN A 723 -19.76 -14.61 7.44
N ARG A 724 -20.83 -15.40 7.21
CA ARG A 724 -21.45 -15.61 5.91
C ARG A 724 -22.96 -15.64 6.11
N ALA A 725 -23.74 -15.38 5.07
CA ALA A 725 -25.18 -15.59 5.16
C ALA A 725 -25.49 -17.07 5.48
N VAL A 726 -26.43 -17.28 6.38
CA VAL A 726 -26.85 -18.61 6.86
C VAL A 726 -28.33 -18.80 6.61
N LEU A 727 -28.69 -20.01 6.16
CA LEU A 727 -30.05 -20.54 6.19
C LEU A 727 -30.11 -21.69 7.21
N ALA A 728 -31.25 -21.84 7.87
CA ALA A 728 -31.52 -23.02 8.68
C ALA A 728 -33.01 -23.35 8.66
N ASP A 729 -33.33 -24.63 8.55
CA ASP A 729 -34.72 -25.14 8.53
C ASP A 729 -35.13 -25.82 9.83
N GLY A 730 -34.34 -25.62 10.89
CA GLY A 730 -34.50 -26.28 12.20
C GLY A 730 -33.81 -27.64 12.30
N THR A 731 -33.43 -28.27 11.17
CA THR A 731 -32.70 -29.55 11.15
C THR A 731 -31.31 -29.44 10.53
N GLY A 732 -31.19 -28.71 9.43
CA GLY A 732 -29.96 -28.46 8.70
C GLY A 732 -29.55 -27.00 8.71
N HIS A 733 -28.28 -26.75 8.39
CA HIS A 733 -27.72 -25.43 8.20
C HIS A 733 -27.04 -25.34 6.84
N TRP A 734 -27.23 -24.20 6.17
CA TRP A 734 -26.57 -23.88 4.91
C TRP A 734 -25.88 -22.54 5.01
N ARG A 735 -24.72 -22.42 4.38
CA ARG A 735 -23.99 -21.16 4.28
C ARG A 735 -23.83 -20.76 2.83
N GLU A 736 -23.67 -19.47 2.60
CA GLU A 736 -23.30 -18.96 1.30
C GLU A 736 -21.89 -19.45 0.88
N GLY A 737 -21.78 -19.92 -0.35
CA GLY A 737 -20.56 -20.37 -0.99
C GLY A 737 -20.56 -20.09 -2.49
N HIS A 738 -19.50 -20.52 -3.17
CA HIS A 738 -19.33 -20.28 -4.61
C HIS A 738 -18.95 -21.56 -5.34
N GLN A 739 -19.47 -21.74 -6.55
CA GLN A 739 -19.03 -22.74 -7.52
C GLN A 739 -18.77 -22.03 -8.85
N GLY A 740 -17.49 -21.84 -9.18
CA GLY A 740 -17.08 -20.90 -10.23
C GLY A 740 -17.54 -19.49 -9.86
N THR A 741 -18.24 -18.82 -10.78
CA THR A 741 -18.80 -17.47 -10.58
C THR A 741 -20.19 -17.46 -9.94
N ARG A 742 -20.79 -18.62 -9.67
CA ARG A 742 -22.16 -18.72 -9.15
C ARG A 742 -22.18 -18.83 -7.63
N THR A 743 -22.97 -17.98 -6.98
CA THR A 743 -23.34 -18.14 -5.57
C THR A 743 -24.22 -19.37 -5.40
N VAL A 744 -23.88 -20.22 -4.43
CA VAL A 744 -24.60 -21.44 -4.09
C VAL A 744 -24.77 -21.57 -2.57
N TRP A 745 -25.77 -22.32 -2.15
CA TRP A 745 -25.96 -22.71 -0.76
C TRP A 745 -25.25 -24.04 -0.49
N LEU A 746 -24.36 -24.06 0.50
CA LEU A 746 -23.59 -25.24 0.89
C LEU A 746 -24.08 -25.73 2.25
N GLU A 747 -24.41 -27.02 2.36
CA GLU A 747 -24.63 -27.66 3.67
C GLU A 747 -23.39 -27.41 4.55
N TYR A 748 -23.56 -27.08 5.83
CA TYR A 748 -22.42 -26.90 6.73
C TYR A 748 -22.73 -27.31 8.17
N ASP A 749 -21.69 -27.66 8.91
CA ASP A 749 -21.75 -28.01 10.32
C ASP A 749 -21.27 -26.82 11.18
N PRO A 750 -22.15 -26.16 11.96
CA PRO A 750 -21.76 -25.06 12.84
C PRO A 750 -20.74 -25.44 13.93
N ALA A 751 -20.68 -26.71 14.36
CA ALA A 751 -19.80 -27.10 15.47
C ALA A 751 -18.31 -26.97 15.11
N ASN A 752 -17.96 -27.29 13.86
CA ASN A 752 -16.58 -27.24 13.35
C ASN A 752 -16.39 -26.21 12.21
N GLY A 753 -17.47 -25.66 11.64
CA GLY A 753 -17.44 -24.69 10.55
C GLY A 753 -17.12 -25.30 9.17
N THR A 754 -17.11 -26.62 9.05
CA THR A 754 -16.88 -27.32 7.77
C THR A 754 -18.12 -27.32 6.91
N HIS A 755 -17.94 -27.29 5.58
CA HIS A 755 -19.03 -27.31 4.62
C HIS A 755 -18.95 -28.55 3.73
N GLY A 756 -20.11 -29.00 3.27
CA GLY A 756 -20.29 -30.14 2.39
C GLY A 756 -20.78 -29.72 1.00
N ARG A 757 -21.68 -30.53 0.45
CA ARG A 757 -22.22 -30.36 -0.90
C ARG A 757 -23.10 -29.13 -1.04
N ALA A 758 -23.25 -28.66 -2.28
CA ALA A 758 -24.27 -27.69 -2.64
C ALA A 758 -25.66 -28.34 -2.59
N SER A 759 -26.57 -27.76 -1.82
CA SER A 759 -27.98 -28.19 -1.76
C SER A 759 -28.87 -27.03 -1.28
N LEU A 760 -30.19 -27.23 -1.37
CA LEU A 760 -31.19 -26.28 -0.87
C LEU A 760 -31.99 -26.91 0.27
N PRO A 761 -32.40 -26.12 1.29
CA PRO A 761 -33.44 -26.53 2.24
C PRO A 761 -34.71 -27.00 1.53
N ALA A 762 -35.46 -27.91 2.14
CA ALA A 762 -36.68 -28.45 1.53
C ALA A 762 -37.68 -27.35 1.13
N PHE A 763 -37.83 -26.33 1.98
CA PHE A 763 -38.67 -25.16 1.73
C PHE A 763 -38.26 -24.37 0.48
N LEU A 764 -36.96 -24.14 0.24
CA LEU A 764 -36.53 -23.48 -1.00
C LEU A 764 -36.65 -24.40 -2.21
N ARG A 765 -36.42 -25.71 -2.01
CA ARG A 765 -36.52 -26.71 -3.08
C ARG A 765 -37.94 -26.80 -3.66
N SER A 766 -38.98 -26.61 -2.84
CA SER A 766 -40.38 -26.60 -3.31
C SER A 766 -40.69 -25.39 -4.22
N GLY A 767 -39.90 -24.31 -4.13
CA GLY A 767 -40.01 -23.13 -4.99
C GLY A 767 -39.37 -23.30 -6.37
N VAL A 768 -38.62 -24.39 -6.62
CA VAL A 768 -37.97 -24.67 -7.91
C VAL A 768 -39.03 -25.12 -8.92
N GLN A 769 -39.06 -24.48 -10.10
CA GLN A 769 -39.96 -24.83 -11.19
C GLN A 769 -39.22 -24.84 -12.53
N ASP A 770 -39.62 -25.75 -13.42
CA ASP A 770 -39.04 -25.87 -14.77
C ASP A 770 -39.08 -24.54 -15.52
N GLY A 771 -37.94 -24.16 -16.11
CA GLY A 771 -37.79 -22.92 -16.86
C GLY A 771 -37.57 -21.65 -16.01
N THR A 772 -37.52 -21.76 -14.67
CA THR A 772 -37.21 -20.63 -13.77
C THR A 772 -36.00 -20.95 -12.89
N ARG A 773 -35.35 -19.92 -12.35
CA ARG A 773 -34.27 -20.09 -11.36
C ARG A 773 -34.54 -19.30 -10.09
N LEU A 774 -34.20 -19.87 -8.95
CA LEU A 774 -34.18 -19.13 -7.68
C LEU A 774 -33.03 -18.13 -7.68
N LEU A 775 -33.30 -16.93 -7.17
CA LEU A 775 -32.28 -15.91 -6.91
C LEU A 775 -31.77 -16.14 -5.48
N ALA A 776 -30.66 -16.88 -5.36
CA ALA A 776 -30.14 -17.37 -4.08
C ALA A 776 -29.95 -16.24 -3.06
N GLU A 777 -29.48 -15.08 -3.51
CA GLU A 777 -29.25 -13.86 -2.73
C GLU A 777 -30.52 -13.20 -2.17
N HIS A 778 -31.70 -13.61 -2.65
CA HIS A 778 -33.00 -13.10 -2.20
C HIS A 778 -33.85 -14.17 -1.50
N CYS A 779 -33.34 -15.39 -1.39
CA CYS A 779 -33.99 -16.50 -0.69
C CYS A 779 -33.51 -16.55 0.76
N GLN A 780 -34.42 -16.80 1.69
CA GLN A 780 -34.11 -16.93 3.11
C GLN A 780 -35.00 -17.97 3.76
N VAL A 781 -34.43 -18.77 4.68
CA VAL A 781 -35.13 -19.73 5.52
C VAL A 781 -34.47 -19.69 6.89
N LEU A 782 -35.29 -19.45 7.91
CA LEU A 782 -34.88 -19.35 9.30
C LEU A 782 -35.80 -20.25 10.13
N PRO A 783 -35.29 -20.86 11.21
CA PRO A 783 -36.11 -21.67 12.09
C PRO A 783 -37.11 -20.76 12.82
N LEU A 784 -38.33 -21.25 13.01
CA LEU A 784 -39.31 -20.59 13.88
C LEU A 784 -38.72 -20.47 15.29
N GLN A 785 -38.87 -19.31 15.91
CA GLN A 785 -38.42 -19.05 17.29
C GLN A 785 -39.64 -18.71 18.15
N PRO A 786 -39.57 -18.95 19.47
CA PRO A 786 -40.64 -18.54 20.39
C PRO A 786 -41.00 -17.06 20.22
N GLY A 787 -42.30 -16.76 20.19
CA GLY A 787 -42.84 -15.41 20.01
C GLY A 787 -43.04 -14.99 18.55
N LEU A 788 -42.76 -15.88 17.58
CA LEU A 788 -42.97 -15.65 16.14
C LEU A 788 -44.13 -16.47 15.56
N GLU A 789 -44.92 -17.15 16.39
CA GLU A 789 -45.99 -18.08 15.97
C GLU A 789 -47.09 -17.35 15.17
N THR A 790 -47.34 -16.08 15.47
CA THR A 790 -48.31 -15.23 14.79
C THR A 790 -47.67 -14.33 13.72
N THR A 791 -46.51 -14.76 13.18
CA THR A 791 -45.80 -14.01 12.14
C THR A 791 -46.73 -13.64 10.97
N PRO A 792 -46.67 -12.38 10.48
CA PRO A 792 -47.47 -11.97 9.32
C PRO A 792 -47.03 -12.64 8.02
N PHE A 793 -45.84 -13.25 7.98
CA PHE A 793 -45.35 -14.00 6.82
C PHE A 793 -45.98 -15.39 6.68
N GLY A 794 -46.73 -15.84 7.69
CA GLY A 794 -47.20 -17.22 7.79
C GLY A 794 -46.07 -18.19 8.13
N THR A 795 -46.44 -19.32 8.71
CA THR A 795 -45.49 -20.40 9.05
C THR A 795 -46.21 -21.74 8.96
N ASP A 796 -45.46 -22.79 8.65
CA ASP A 796 -45.90 -24.18 8.78
C ASP A 796 -45.74 -24.74 10.21
N GLY A 797 -45.33 -23.88 11.15
CA GLY A 797 -45.03 -24.23 12.53
C GLY A 797 -43.58 -24.64 12.77
N THR A 798 -42.73 -24.66 11.75
CA THR A 798 -41.32 -25.07 11.87
C THR A 798 -40.33 -24.02 11.36
N VAL A 799 -40.67 -23.34 10.25
CA VAL A 799 -39.76 -22.37 9.61
C VAL A 799 -40.49 -21.09 9.19
N LEU A 800 -39.68 -20.07 8.95
CA LEU A 800 -40.05 -18.81 8.34
C LEU A 800 -39.14 -18.56 7.15
N GLY A 801 -39.67 -18.11 6.03
CA GLY A 801 -38.83 -17.90 4.87
C GLY A 801 -39.51 -17.25 3.69
N ARG A 802 -38.69 -16.90 2.72
CA ARG A 802 -39.10 -16.38 1.41
C ARG A 802 -38.21 -16.97 0.34
N TRP A 803 -38.73 -17.06 -0.88
CA TRP A 803 -37.93 -17.30 -2.07
C TRP A 803 -38.34 -16.34 -3.18
N VAL A 804 -37.39 -15.99 -4.03
CA VAL A 804 -37.63 -15.20 -5.23
C VAL A 804 -37.14 -16.00 -6.42
N ARG A 805 -37.95 -16.05 -7.47
CA ARG A 805 -37.63 -16.73 -8.73
C ARG A 805 -37.66 -15.76 -9.90
N ARG A 806 -36.82 -16.02 -10.89
CA ARG A 806 -36.77 -15.29 -12.16
C ARG A 806 -36.92 -16.23 -13.34
#